data_AF-A0A163FIR5-F1
#
_entry.id   AF-A0A163FIR5-F1
#
_cell.length_a   1.000
_cell.length_b   1.000
_cell.length_c   1.000
_cell.angle_alpha   90.00
_cell.angle_beta   90.00
_cell.angle_gamma   90.00
#
_symmetry.space_group_name_H-M   'P 1'
#
loop_
_entity.id
_entity.type
_entity.pdbx_description
1 polymer ?
#
loop_
_entity_poly.entity_id
_entity_poly.type
_entity_poly.pdbx_seq_one_letter_code
_entity_poly.pdbx_strand_id
1 'polypeptide(L)'
;MSEPRTTRSSKTASSTSKPASASASTSSKSTSKSKSKSSKTDGAKVHKLALKGSSKIVNEFFEYSINTILFQRGVYPAEDFTAVKKYGLTMMVTADDQVKAYIKKIMSQLKEWMYGGKITKLVVVITSKETGEHVERWQFDVQILGKNAKTRSSKTTTDQENSVPDGGEAVPEEKTETEIQAEIQSVFRQITASVTFLPMLDGNCTFNVLVYADADSDVPLEWGDSDAKEIKNGEKVQLRSFSSSNHRVDTLVSYSTSINMGFFKIGKKKTADVELSEKVGDAAQPVAPFTPSAPRWPGSLASHNGSSADLRRGSQIIDGAANFQDAKCDVMAQWLHSKQEEKIWTSGEPGEGVLIKKTKGAYAYCPAGLFEDGTGLYQAVSALNVRCAMTVNTQVLELFVSSRPDEHFIQIHRTLRLQVVPNIAALPHCQRHQSAAFISDTATLLVWEDEPTRLIERAEYIQDALMKMSWKSEPVEGEEAKGDGKKPFVQIEEYDEMTEEEAGMDEKPRETVLWQSIYEAATIAILIACIGFGWRWVAVQHIQDPKWIRLAFIIVVPAQLWLGLFFFQSLVNGLAQLFGPVGQLERNTKYYSGKAPRRLQRDTFGPLPHVTVQMPVYKEGLRAVIEPTVRSIKQAISTYELQGGTANIFINDDGMQLISEEEARARQEYYDENQIGWVARPKHNPKPADGEKMFIRRGKFKKASNMNYAMRLSVQVEEILATTPRHAQWTQHDENEAYKSAMQRLLDEREGEAWSEGNIRMGDYILIIDSDTRVPNDCFLEAVSEMEQSPQVAILQYASGVMNVTNSFFENGITFFTNLIYTNIRFSVANGDVAPFVGHNAILRWSALQNIGYECEDDGWEKWWSESTVSEDFDMALRLQAEGYIVRLGAYKNGGYEEGVSLTVYDELARWEKYAYGCNELIFHPFKDWIFRGPFTKLFRTFITSKMPIHSKLTILAYIGTYYAIGSSWILTLMNYVIIGLFNGHLDHYYLDSFKVYFSIVIIFTALGNVALAVLRYRIGESGLIRALFTNLKWVPLFTIFLGGVSMHVSQALVCHFFSIDMQWGATSKELEDISFWEAIGDVVKKFKYTFIFCITMTAGMICMAFVVPEDWQIRLITAVFPMGMVVSTHFLLPIVLNPQLMTFTW
;
A
#
# COMPACT_ATOMS: atom_id res chain seq x y z
N MET A 1 -20.25 50.67 30.58
CA MET A 1 -20.48 50.65 32.05
C MET A 1 -20.40 49.19 32.47
N SER A 2 -19.28 48.70 33.02
CA SER A 2 -18.75 48.91 34.39
C SER A 2 -19.59 48.18 35.45
N GLU A 3 -19.06 47.30 36.31
CA GLU A 3 -17.67 46.89 36.60
C GLU A 3 -17.68 45.43 37.17
N PRO A 4 -16.55 44.74 37.48
CA PRO A 4 -15.87 44.91 38.79
C PRO A 4 -14.34 44.67 38.79
N ARG A 5 -13.69 44.77 39.97
CA ARG A 5 -12.23 44.65 40.16
C ARG A 5 -11.84 43.81 41.40
N THR A 6 -10.60 43.31 41.45
CA THR A 6 -10.07 42.33 42.43
C THR A 6 -9.07 42.91 43.46
N THR A 7 -8.66 42.13 44.47
CA THR A 7 -7.78 42.58 45.57
C THR A 7 -6.70 41.57 46.05
N ARG A 8 -5.42 42.01 46.03
CA ARG A 8 -4.29 41.69 46.99
C ARG A 8 -3.80 40.22 47.20
N SER A 9 -2.57 39.93 47.69
CA SER A 9 -1.24 40.60 47.60
C SER A 9 -0.07 39.72 48.14
N SER A 10 1.03 39.64 47.39
CA SER A 10 2.47 39.49 47.76
C SER A 10 2.97 39.05 49.17
N LYS A 11 4.04 38.22 49.23
CA LYS A 11 5.39 38.58 49.79
C LYS A 11 6.49 37.50 49.65
N THR A 12 7.74 37.83 50.04
CA THR A 12 9.02 37.11 49.80
C THR A 12 9.98 37.11 51.02
N ALA A 13 11.15 36.44 50.91
CA ALA A 13 12.41 36.50 51.71
C ALA A 13 12.86 35.19 52.43
N SER A 14 14.10 35.17 52.98
CA SER A 14 14.94 33.95 53.08
C SER A 14 15.91 33.82 54.29
N SER A 15 16.39 32.57 54.51
CA SER A 15 17.72 32.13 55.02
C SER A 15 18.21 32.41 56.46
N THR A 16 18.73 31.37 57.16
CA THR A 16 19.97 31.42 58.02
C THR A 16 20.52 30.05 58.51
N SER A 17 21.85 29.86 58.37
CA SER A 17 22.86 29.15 59.22
C SER A 17 22.78 27.69 59.77
N LYS A 18 23.99 27.07 59.84
CA LYS A 18 24.49 25.79 60.45
C LYS A 18 24.94 26.00 61.94
N PRO A 19 25.49 25.05 62.77
CA PRO A 19 26.45 23.94 62.44
C PRO A 19 26.56 22.64 63.33
N ALA A 20 27.52 21.75 62.97
CA ALA A 20 28.37 20.84 63.82
C ALA A 20 27.75 19.59 64.53
N SER A 21 28.47 18.51 64.93
CA SER A 21 29.72 17.79 64.49
C SER A 21 30.06 16.61 65.48
N ALA A 22 30.92 15.60 65.26
CA ALA A 22 31.32 14.74 64.11
C ALA A 22 32.41 13.70 64.56
N SER A 23 32.34 12.40 64.20
CA SER A 23 33.36 11.35 64.51
C SER A 23 33.20 10.09 63.62
N ALA A 24 34.23 9.34 63.17
CA ALA A 24 35.69 9.48 63.24
C ALA A 24 36.43 8.73 62.08
N SER A 25 37.75 8.96 62.00
CA SER A 25 38.87 8.36 61.21
C SER A 25 38.70 6.97 60.52
N THR A 26 39.42 6.63 59.43
CA THR A 26 40.89 6.76 59.25
C THR A 26 41.34 6.82 57.77
N SER A 27 42.53 7.36 57.47
CA SER A 27 43.05 7.57 56.09
C SER A 27 44.57 7.61 55.96
N SER A 28 45.15 7.17 54.83
CA SER A 28 46.48 7.55 54.28
C SER A 28 46.85 6.70 53.05
N LYS A 29 47.65 7.10 52.03
CA LYS A 29 48.06 8.40 51.44
C LYS A 29 48.93 8.14 50.18
N SER A 30 49.21 9.18 49.39
CA SER A 30 50.40 9.37 48.50
C SER A 30 50.41 8.84 47.05
N THR A 31 51.27 9.46 46.23
CA THR A 31 51.45 9.29 44.78
C THR A 31 52.94 9.38 44.40
N SER A 32 53.48 8.44 43.62
CA SER A 32 54.82 8.56 43.00
C SER A 32 55.04 7.59 41.81
N LYS A 33 56.03 7.90 40.96
CA LYS A 33 56.23 7.36 39.60
C LYS A 33 56.74 5.90 39.48
N SER A 34 56.24 5.22 38.43
CA SER A 34 56.96 4.33 37.49
C SER A 34 57.78 3.11 37.95
N LYS A 35 57.42 1.92 37.44
CA LYS A 35 58.32 1.05 36.64
C LYS A 35 57.54 0.01 35.81
N SER A 36 58.21 -0.65 34.87
CA SER A 36 57.59 -1.32 33.70
C SER A 36 57.87 -2.83 33.59
N LYS A 37 56.80 -3.60 33.29
CA LYS A 37 56.70 -4.89 32.55
C LYS A 37 55.26 -5.41 32.75
N SER A 38 54.55 -5.98 31.76
CA SER A 38 54.91 -6.34 30.38
C SER A 38 53.72 -6.16 29.42
N SER A 39 53.82 -5.28 28.43
CA SER A 39 52.72 -4.92 27.51
C SER A 39 52.56 -5.82 26.26
N LYS A 40 53.42 -6.83 26.07
CA LYS A 40 53.41 -7.67 24.85
C LYS A 40 52.27 -8.70 24.78
N THR A 41 51.69 -9.10 25.92
CA THR A 41 50.62 -10.11 25.96
C THR A 41 49.27 -9.58 25.50
N ASP A 42 48.93 -8.34 25.85
CA ASP A 42 47.57 -7.84 25.65
C ASP A 42 47.38 -7.20 24.27
N GLY A 43 48.43 -6.57 23.71
CA GLY A 43 48.43 -6.20 22.28
C GLY A 43 48.24 -7.40 21.35
N ALA A 44 48.82 -8.56 21.69
CA ALA A 44 48.60 -9.80 20.95
C ALA A 44 47.17 -10.35 21.08
N LYS A 45 46.52 -10.18 22.23
CA LYS A 45 45.09 -10.52 22.41
C LYS A 45 44.18 -9.59 21.62
N VAL A 46 44.41 -8.27 21.70
CA VAL A 46 43.62 -7.26 20.97
C VAL A 46 43.74 -7.46 19.46
N HIS A 47 44.95 -7.64 18.93
CA HIS A 47 45.13 -7.94 17.50
C HIS A 47 44.44 -9.25 17.09
N LYS A 48 44.47 -10.30 17.94
CA LYS A 48 43.75 -11.56 17.67
C LYS A 48 42.23 -11.43 17.79
N LEU A 49 41.73 -10.41 18.50
CA LEU A 49 40.30 -10.07 18.60
C LEU A 49 39.84 -9.21 17.40
N ALA A 50 40.64 -8.24 16.96
CA ALA A 50 40.38 -7.43 15.78
C ALA A 50 40.35 -8.28 14.50
N LEU A 51 41.36 -9.12 14.30
CA LEU A 51 41.39 -10.12 13.22
C LEU A 51 40.14 -11.03 13.27
N LYS A 52 39.66 -11.37 14.47
CA LYS A 52 38.46 -12.19 14.68
C LYS A 52 37.14 -11.49 14.33
N GLY A 53 37.05 -10.17 14.53
CA GLY A 53 35.94 -9.37 14.00
C GLY A 53 36.00 -9.30 12.47
N SER A 54 37.15 -8.92 11.93
CA SER A 54 37.39 -8.76 10.49
C SER A 54 37.13 -10.04 9.69
N SER A 55 37.64 -11.21 10.12
CA SER A 55 37.35 -12.50 9.47
C SER A 55 35.86 -12.90 9.57
N LYS A 56 35.11 -12.46 10.61
CA LYS A 56 33.66 -12.71 10.67
C LYS A 56 32.94 -11.91 9.58
N ILE A 57 33.25 -10.61 9.44
CA ILE A 57 32.62 -9.71 8.47
C ILE A 57 32.85 -10.22 7.03
N VAL A 58 34.08 -10.60 6.68
CA VAL A 58 34.39 -11.12 5.34
C VAL A 58 33.69 -12.47 5.07
N ASN A 59 33.54 -13.33 6.07
CA ASN A 59 32.86 -14.62 5.89
C ASN A 59 31.35 -14.43 5.69
N GLU A 60 30.75 -13.49 6.41
CA GLU A 60 29.35 -13.10 6.25
C GLU A 60 29.13 -12.44 4.88
N PHE A 61 30.04 -11.58 4.42
CA PHE A 61 30.03 -11.05 3.04
C PHE A 61 30.05 -12.15 1.97
N PHE A 62 30.88 -13.19 2.11
CA PHE A 62 30.92 -14.30 1.14
C PHE A 62 29.64 -15.14 1.14
N GLU A 63 29.03 -15.37 2.30
CA GLU A 63 27.75 -16.08 2.41
C GLU A 63 26.63 -15.35 1.64
N TYR A 64 26.50 -14.04 1.83
CA TYR A 64 25.54 -13.22 1.08
C TYR A 64 25.94 -13.06 -0.40
N SER A 65 27.23 -13.04 -0.75
CA SER A 65 27.69 -12.94 -2.15
C SER A 65 27.35 -14.17 -2.97
N ILE A 66 27.56 -15.38 -2.43
CA ILE A 66 27.19 -16.62 -3.12
C ILE A 66 25.67 -16.67 -3.33
N ASN A 67 24.87 -16.41 -2.29
CA ASN A 67 23.40 -16.38 -2.43
C ASN A 67 22.94 -15.33 -3.45
N THR A 68 23.54 -14.13 -3.45
CA THR A 68 23.21 -13.06 -4.41
C THR A 68 23.55 -13.47 -5.85
N ILE A 69 24.70 -14.10 -6.10
CA ILE A 69 25.08 -14.57 -7.43
C ILE A 69 24.14 -15.69 -7.90
N LEU A 70 23.81 -16.66 -7.04
CA LEU A 70 22.90 -17.76 -7.40
C LEU A 70 21.50 -17.26 -7.78
N PHE A 71 20.99 -16.26 -7.06
CA PHE A 71 19.71 -15.61 -7.36
C PHE A 71 19.79 -14.74 -8.63
N GLN A 72 20.70 -13.77 -8.67
CA GLN A 72 20.78 -12.76 -9.75
C GLN A 72 21.22 -13.36 -11.10
N ARG A 73 21.83 -14.55 -11.11
CA ARG A 73 22.18 -15.30 -12.33
C ARG A 73 21.22 -16.45 -12.64
N GLY A 74 20.12 -16.61 -11.88
CA GLY A 74 19.10 -17.63 -12.14
C GLY A 74 19.60 -19.08 -12.05
N VAL A 75 20.67 -19.35 -11.29
CA VAL A 75 21.23 -20.70 -11.13
C VAL A 75 20.27 -21.62 -10.35
N TYR A 76 19.43 -21.01 -9.52
CA TYR A 76 18.25 -21.60 -8.90
C TYR A 76 17.02 -20.70 -9.15
N PRO A 77 15.80 -21.25 -9.19
CA PRO A 77 14.55 -20.48 -9.31
C PRO A 77 14.40 -19.40 -8.24
N ALA A 78 13.68 -18.31 -8.55
CA ALA A 78 13.53 -17.17 -7.65
C ALA A 78 12.71 -17.51 -6.39
N GLU A 79 11.79 -18.47 -6.50
CA GLU A 79 10.99 -19.04 -5.42
C GLU A 79 11.80 -19.83 -4.39
N ASP A 80 13.00 -20.31 -4.74
CA ASP A 80 13.92 -21.00 -3.81
C ASP A 80 14.75 -20.02 -2.96
N PHE A 81 14.35 -18.74 -2.89
CA PHE A 81 15.00 -17.71 -2.07
C PHE A 81 14.00 -16.90 -1.24
N THR A 82 14.49 -16.43 -0.08
CA THR A 82 13.77 -15.55 0.84
C THR A 82 14.50 -14.22 1.01
N ALA A 83 13.73 -13.16 1.18
CA ALA A 83 14.23 -11.80 1.37
C ALA A 83 14.65 -11.55 2.84
N VAL A 84 15.87 -11.06 3.05
CA VAL A 84 16.45 -10.75 4.37
C VAL A 84 17.07 -9.35 4.33
N LYS A 85 16.70 -8.47 5.28
CA LYS A 85 17.33 -7.15 5.41
C LYS A 85 18.77 -7.29 5.94
N LYS A 86 19.78 -6.89 5.16
CA LYS A 86 21.20 -6.88 5.58
C LYS A 86 21.99 -5.79 4.83
N TYR A 87 22.96 -5.15 5.48
CA TYR A 87 23.79 -4.07 4.90
C TYR A 87 22.97 -2.90 4.31
N GLY A 88 21.81 -2.59 4.90
CA GLY A 88 20.87 -1.59 4.37
C GLY A 88 20.27 -1.95 3.01
N LEU A 89 20.19 -3.24 2.65
CA LEU A 89 19.58 -3.77 1.42
C LEU A 89 18.65 -4.93 1.76
N THR A 90 17.74 -5.23 0.84
CA THR A 90 17.04 -6.51 0.79
C THR A 90 17.93 -7.51 0.05
N MET A 91 18.51 -8.46 0.78
CA MET A 91 19.37 -9.52 0.25
C MET A 91 18.57 -10.81 0.10
N MET A 92 18.77 -11.53 -0.99
CA MET A 92 18.13 -12.84 -1.20
C MET A 92 19.01 -13.95 -0.62
N VAL A 93 18.42 -14.87 0.13
CA VAL A 93 19.09 -16.03 0.76
C VAL A 93 18.28 -17.29 0.48
N THR A 94 18.94 -18.39 0.10
CA THR A 94 18.24 -19.61 -0.33
C THR A 94 17.39 -20.23 0.78
N ALA A 95 16.19 -20.67 0.39
CA ALA A 95 15.23 -21.39 1.19
C ALA A 95 15.45 -22.92 1.13
N ASP A 96 16.10 -23.44 0.08
CA ASP A 96 16.40 -24.87 -0.06
C ASP A 96 17.41 -25.32 1.00
N ASP A 97 17.01 -26.29 1.83
CA ASP A 97 17.83 -26.76 2.96
C ASP A 97 19.11 -27.51 2.52
N GLN A 98 19.19 -28.05 1.30
CA GLN A 98 20.38 -28.72 0.78
C GLN A 98 21.44 -27.71 0.34
N VAL A 99 21.05 -26.70 -0.45
CA VAL A 99 21.92 -25.59 -0.88
C VAL A 99 22.38 -24.79 0.34
N LYS A 100 21.47 -24.53 1.29
CA LYS A 100 21.76 -23.88 2.57
C LYS A 100 22.73 -24.69 3.44
N ALA A 101 22.57 -26.01 3.53
CA ALA A 101 23.51 -26.87 4.22
C ALA A 101 24.90 -26.88 3.53
N TYR A 102 24.93 -26.92 2.20
CA TYR A 102 26.15 -26.90 1.40
C TYR A 102 26.94 -25.58 1.55
N ILE A 103 26.27 -24.43 1.39
CA ILE A 103 26.88 -23.10 1.59
C ILE A 103 27.37 -22.97 3.03
N LYS A 104 26.58 -23.36 4.03
CA LYS A 104 26.98 -23.35 5.45
C LYS A 104 28.22 -24.20 5.74
N LYS A 105 28.39 -25.33 5.03
CA LYS A 105 29.57 -26.19 5.10
C LYS A 105 30.82 -25.46 4.60
N ILE A 106 30.72 -24.83 3.43
CA ILE A 106 31.77 -24.01 2.83
C ILE A 106 32.13 -22.83 3.75
N MET A 107 31.13 -22.11 4.27
CA MET A 107 31.32 -21.01 5.22
C MET A 107 31.96 -21.44 6.54
N SER A 108 31.81 -22.69 6.96
CA SER A 108 32.49 -23.21 8.14
C SER A 108 33.99 -23.38 7.89
N GLN A 109 34.39 -23.89 6.72
CA GLN A 109 35.81 -24.12 6.42
C GLN A 109 36.55 -22.84 6.01
N LEU A 110 35.92 -21.98 5.20
CA LEU A 110 36.46 -20.67 4.84
C LEU A 110 36.87 -19.88 6.07
N LYS A 111 35.97 -19.83 7.05
CA LYS A 111 36.18 -19.17 8.34
C LYS A 111 37.47 -19.63 9.02
N GLU A 112 37.79 -20.93 9.05
CA GLU A 112 39.02 -21.45 9.63
C GLU A 112 40.28 -21.03 8.85
N TRP A 113 40.27 -21.15 7.52
CA TRP A 113 41.39 -20.70 6.68
C TRP A 113 41.60 -19.19 6.74
N MET A 114 40.53 -18.40 6.94
CA MET A 114 40.60 -16.96 7.21
C MET A 114 41.19 -16.65 8.59
N TYR A 115 40.82 -17.40 9.64
CA TYR A 115 41.45 -17.27 10.96
C TYR A 115 42.94 -17.64 10.95
N GLY A 116 43.32 -18.64 10.14
CA GLY A 116 44.73 -19.00 9.90
C GLY A 116 45.49 -17.99 9.04
N GLY A 117 44.79 -17.08 8.35
CA GLY A 117 45.38 -16.20 7.35
C GLY A 117 45.98 -16.94 6.15
N LYS A 118 45.48 -18.16 5.88
CA LYS A 118 45.93 -19.07 4.81
C LYS A 118 45.17 -18.91 3.50
N ILE A 119 44.02 -18.22 3.47
CA ILE A 119 43.30 -17.93 2.20
C ILE A 119 43.97 -16.80 1.41
N THR A 120 43.91 -16.88 0.08
CA THR A 120 44.28 -15.80 -0.84
C THR A 120 43.15 -15.43 -1.80
N LYS A 121 42.31 -16.38 -2.23
CA LYS A 121 41.14 -16.12 -3.09
C LYS A 121 39.96 -17.06 -2.77
N LEU A 122 38.74 -16.56 -2.94
CA LEU A 122 37.52 -17.35 -3.12
C LEU A 122 37.05 -17.18 -4.57
N VAL A 123 36.63 -18.26 -5.23
CA VAL A 123 36.10 -18.22 -6.60
C VAL A 123 34.80 -19.02 -6.71
N VAL A 124 33.78 -18.44 -7.36
CA VAL A 124 32.53 -19.12 -7.73
C VAL A 124 32.50 -19.25 -9.25
N VAL A 125 32.41 -20.49 -9.74
CA VAL A 125 32.41 -20.81 -11.17
C VAL A 125 31.02 -21.30 -11.57
N ILE A 126 30.39 -20.68 -12.57
CA ILE A 126 29.15 -21.16 -13.16
C ILE A 126 29.47 -21.93 -14.44
N THR A 127 28.87 -23.11 -14.60
CA THR A 127 29.14 -24.06 -15.68
C THR A 127 27.83 -24.58 -16.27
N SER A 128 27.66 -24.53 -17.59
CA SER A 128 26.48 -25.10 -18.26
C SER A 128 26.48 -26.63 -18.13
N LYS A 129 25.34 -27.23 -17.78
CA LYS A 129 25.17 -28.70 -17.78
C LYS A 129 25.16 -29.30 -19.18
N GLU A 130 24.87 -28.48 -20.19
CA GLU A 130 24.59 -28.93 -21.56
C GLU A 130 25.86 -28.95 -22.42
N THR A 131 26.74 -27.96 -22.26
CA THR A 131 28.07 -27.93 -22.93
C THR A 131 29.22 -28.39 -22.04
N GLY A 132 29.06 -28.31 -20.71
CA GLY A 132 30.15 -28.52 -19.74
C GLY A 132 31.13 -27.34 -19.64
N GLU A 133 30.90 -26.24 -20.35
CA GLU A 133 31.80 -25.08 -20.37
C GLU A 133 31.55 -24.10 -19.22
N HIS A 134 32.62 -23.48 -18.72
CA HIS A 134 32.56 -22.45 -17.68
C HIS A 134 32.13 -21.12 -18.31
N VAL A 135 30.92 -20.67 -17.97
CA VAL A 135 30.27 -19.48 -18.57
C VAL A 135 30.54 -18.21 -17.76
N GLU A 136 30.66 -18.33 -16.43
CA GLU A 136 31.05 -17.22 -15.53
C GLU A 136 32.01 -17.68 -14.43
N ARG A 137 32.87 -16.75 -14.00
CA ARG A 137 33.85 -16.97 -12.94
C ARG A 137 34.00 -15.71 -12.09
N TRP A 138 33.37 -15.72 -10.94
CA TRP A 138 33.42 -14.66 -9.93
C TRP A 138 34.58 -14.90 -8.98
N GLN A 139 35.51 -13.96 -8.88
CA GLN A 139 36.71 -14.03 -8.06
C GLN A 139 36.67 -12.95 -6.98
N PHE A 140 36.95 -13.34 -5.74
CA PHE A 140 37.13 -12.47 -4.60
C PHE A 140 38.55 -12.65 -4.06
N ASP A 141 39.39 -11.65 -4.25
CA ASP A 141 40.80 -11.65 -3.85
C ASP A 141 40.93 -11.08 -2.44
N VAL A 142 41.57 -11.83 -1.53
CA VAL A 142 41.64 -11.51 -0.10
C VAL A 142 43.04 -11.07 0.27
N GLN A 143 43.18 -9.78 0.64
CA GLN A 143 44.44 -9.20 1.07
C GLN A 143 44.46 -8.95 2.57
N ILE A 144 45.38 -9.60 3.30
CA ILE A 144 45.53 -9.42 4.75
C ILE A 144 46.41 -8.20 5.04
N LEU A 145 45.78 -7.14 5.54
CA LEU A 145 46.42 -5.88 5.89
C LEU A 145 47.32 -6.08 7.11
N GLY A 146 48.63 -6.26 6.84
CA GLY A 146 49.67 -6.50 7.84
C GLY A 146 50.75 -7.52 7.44
N LYS A 147 50.51 -8.42 6.47
CA LYS A 147 51.48 -9.46 6.06
C LYS A 147 52.76 -8.86 5.39
N ASN A 148 52.67 -7.68 4.77
CA ASN A 148 53.72 -7.15 3.87
C ASN A 148 54.94 -6.44 4.52
N ALA A 149 54.94 -6.17 5.83
CA ALA A 149 56.01 -5.43 6.50
C ALA A 149 57.36 -6.20 6.67
N LYS A 150 57.54 -7.34 5.99
CA LYS A 150 58.70 -8.24 6.14
C LYS A 150 59.41 -8.65 4.85
N THR A 151 58.95 -8.21 3.68
CA THR A 151 59.37 -8.82 2.40
C THR A 151 59.95 -7.84 1.37
N ARG A 152 60.52 -6.72 1.81
CA ARG A 152 61.43 -5.89 1.01
C ARG A 152 62.67 -5.48 1.80
N SER A 153 63.76 -6.22 1.59
CA SER A 153 65.13 -5.77 1.86
C SER A 153 66.05 -6.34 0.76
N SER A 154 67.25 -5.76 0.62
CA SER A 154 68.32 -6.13 -0.33
C SER A 154 68.00 -6.14 -1.85
N LYS A 155 68.04 -4.95 -2.45
CA LYS A 155 69.13 -4.64 -3.40
C LYS A 155 69.34 -3.13 -3.56
N THR A 156 70.61 -2.74 -3.73
CA THR A 156 71.06 -1.35 -3.74
C THR A 156 71.84 -1.09 -5.03
N THR A 157 71.49 -0.03 -5.76
CA THR A 157 72.32 0.66 -6.77
C THR A 157 71.90 2.14 -6.79
N THR A 158 72.81 3.02 -7.20
CA THR A 158 72.70 4.48 -7.06
C THR A 158 72.17 5.17 -8.32
N ASP A 159 71.56 6.35 -8.14
CA ASP A 159 72.06 7.66 -8.61
C ASP A 159 70.94 8.66 -8.99
N GLN A 160 71.00 9.87 -8.39
CA GLN A 160 70.41 11.17 -8.80
C GLN A 160 68.89 11.30 -9.07
N GLU A 161 68.26 12.48 -8.97
CA GLU A 161 68.31 13.55 -7.96
C GLU A 161 66.98 14.37 -8.07
N ASN A 162 66.62 15.16 -7.05
CA ASN A 162 65.53 16.16 -7.03
C ASN A 162 64.06 15.68 -7.20
N SER A 163 63.41 15.40 -6.06
CA SER A 163 62.04 15.88 -5.81
C SER A 163 61.86 16.24 -4.33
N VAL A 164 60.92 17.14 -4.03
CA VAL A 164 60.72 17.73 -2.69
C VAL A 164 59.91 16.76 -1.80
N PRO A 165 60.23 16.61 -0.49
CA PRO A 165 59.48 15.73 0.40
C PRO A 165 58.09 16.31 0.72
N ASP A 166 57.06 15.48 0.59
CA ASP A 166 55.74 15.70 1.19
C ASP A 166 55.51 14.74 2.38
N GLY A 167 54.56 15.07 3.24
CA GLY A 167 54.55 14.62 4.63
C GLY A 167 53.89 13.26 4.92
N GLY A 168 54.53 12.51 5.82
CA GLY A 168 53.87 11.67 6.83
C GLY A 168 53.12 10.41 6.36
N GLU A 169 53.66 9.23 6.72
CA GLU A 169 52.85 8.02 6.79
C GLU A 169 51.73 8.22 7.83
N ALA A 170 50.49 8.34 7.37
CA ALA A 170 49.32 8.40 8.24
C ALA A 170 49.13 7.07 8.99
N VAL A 171 48.83 7.17 10.29
CA VAL A 171 48.36 6.01 11.07
C VAL A 171 47.04 5.55 10.46
N PRO A 172 46.83 4.24 10.19
CA PRO A 172 45.57 3.76 9.63
C PRO A 172 44.43 4.01 10.64
N GLU A 173 43.47 4.85 10.26
CA GLU A 173 42.29 5.14 11.06
C GLU A 173 41.40 3.88 11.18
N GLU A 174 40.88 3.61 12.38
CA GLU A 174 39.95 2.51 12.60
C GLU A 174 38.58 2.87 12.01
N LYS A 175 38.34 2.47 10.75
CA LYS A 175 37.05 2.63 10.06
C LYS A 175 35.90 2.11 10.93
N THR A 176 34.85 2.91 11.01
CA THR A 176 33.62 2.57 11.73
C THR A 176 32.89 1.39 11.06
N GLU A 177 32.11 0.63 11.84
CA GLU A 177 31.32 -0.46 11.26
C GLU A 177 30.34 0.06 10.19
N THR A 178 29.79 1.27 10.38
CA THR A 178 28.94 1.97 9.42
C THR A 178 29.62 2.21 8.06
N GLU A 179 30.90 2.59 8.03
CA GLU A 179 31.65 2.78 6.78
C GLU A 179 31.94 1.44 6.10
N ILE A 180 32.30 0.41 6.88
CA ILE A 180 32.53 -0.95 6.36
C ILE A 180 31.23 -1.52 5.76
N GLN A 181 30.09 -1.30 6.42
CA GLN A 181 28.77 -1.69 5.91
C GLN A 181 28.40 -0.91 4.64
N ALA A 182 28.76 0.38 4.52
CA ALA A 182 28.54 1.19 3.32
C ALA A 182 29.43 0.77 2.13
N GLU A 183 30.71 0.41 2.37
CA GLU A 183 31.57 -0.17 1.34
C GLU A 183 30.99 -1.50 0.83
N ILE A 184 30.60 -2.40 1.76
CA ILE A 184 29.93 -3.67 1.43
C ILE A 184 28.63 -3.44 0.65
N GLN A 185 27.81 -2.46 1.05
CA GLN A 185 26.59 -2.07 0.34
C GLN A 185 26.91 -1.63 -1.11
N SER A 186 27.99 -0.88 -1.31
CA SER A 186 28.44 -0.48 -2.66
C SER A 186 28.91 -1.67 -3.49
N VAL A 187 29.49 -2.72 -2.90
CA VAL A 187 29.89 -3.93 -3.63
C VAL A 187 28.65 -4.74 -4.03
N PHE A 188 27.69 -4.96 -3.13
CA PHE A 188 26.45 -5.67 -3.46
C PHE A 188 25.63 -4.94 -4.54
N ARG A 189 25.53 -3.61 -4.48
CA ARG A 189 24.91 -2.82 -5.56
C ARG A 189 25.61 -3.01 -6.90
N GLN A 190 26.93 -3.23 -6.93
CA GLN A 190 27.67 -3.52 -8.16
C GLN A 190 27.54 -4.97 -8.64
N ILE A 191 27.46 -5.96 -7.74
CA ILE A 191 27.17 -7.36 -8.10
C ILE A 191 25.80 -7.45 -8.78
N THR A 192 24.78 -6.80 -8.21
CA THR A 192 23.44 -6.71 -8.83
C THR A 192 23.48 -5.90 -10.13
N ALA A 193 24.21 -4.79 -10.19
CA ALA A 193 24.32 -4.00 -11.43
C ALA A 193 25.07 -4.75 -12.54
N SER A 194 26.06 -5.60 -12.25
CA SER A 194 26.80 -6.31 -13.31
C SER A 194 25.94 -7.30 -14.10
N VAL A 195 24.84 -7.79 -13.52
CA VAL A 195 23.85 -8.61 -14.22
C VAL A 195 23.23 -7.91 -15.44
N THR A 196 23.27 -6.58 -15.53
CA THR A 196 22.78 -5.86 -16.72
C THR A 196 23.77 -5.83 -17.89
N PHE A 197 25.01 -6.30 -17.71
CA PHE A 197 26.00 -6.44 -18.80
C PHE A 197 26.55 -7.87 -18.97
N LEU A 198 26.38 -8.75 -17.99
CA LEU A 198 26.68 -10.17 -18.13
C LEU A 198 25.68 -10.83 -19.09
N PRO A 199 26.13 -11.58 -20.12
CA PRO A 199 25.24 -12.31 -21.04
C PRO A 199 24.23 -13.20 -20.29
N MET A 200 23.04 -13.44 -20.86
CA MET A 200 22.09 -14.35 -20.24
C MET A 200 22.65 -15.78 -20.21
N LEU A 201 22.28 -16.54 -19.16
CA LEU A 201 22.70 -17.93 -19.04
C LEU A 201 21.72 -18.84 -19.78
N ASP A 202 22.09 -19.24 -20.99
CA ASP A 202 21.32 -20.19 -21.79
C ASP A 202 21.41 -21.61 -21.20
N GLY A 203 20.24 -22.20 -20.93
CA GLY A 203 20.11 -23.58 -20.46
C GLY A 203 20.43 -23.79 -18.98
N ASN A 204 20.43 -25.06 -18.56
CA ASN A 204 20.56 -25.40 -17.15
C ASN A 204 22.01 -25.27 -16.66
N CYS A 205 22.26 -24.39 -15.69
CA CYS A 205 23.60 -24.20 -15.11
C CYS A 205 23.83 -24.99 -13.79
N THR A 206 25.10 -25.08 -13.40
CA THR A 206 25.59 -25.49 -12.07
C THR A 206 26.59 -24.46 -11.55
N PHE A 207 26.82 -24.44 -10.24
CA PHE A 207 27.92 -23.68 -9.65
C PHE A 207 28.92 -24.59 -8.94
N ASN A 208 30.19 -24.18 -8.90
CA ASN A 208 31.22 -24.76 -8.05
C ASN A 208 31.92 -23.65 -7.27
N VAL A 209 32.40 -23.95 -6.07
CA VAL A 209 33.21 -23.03 -5.27
C VAL A 209 34.64 -23.57 -5.17
N LEU A 210 35.62 -22.72 -5.48
CA LEU A 210 37.05 -22.99 -5.37
C LEU A 210 37.67 -22.04 -4.34
N VAL A 211 38.70 -22.50 -3.64
CA VAL A 211 39.45 -21.69 -2.67
C VAL A 211 40.94 -21.81 -2.96
N TYR A 212 41.62 -20.68 -3.06
CA TYR A 212 43.07 -20.62 -3.22
C TYR A 212 43.67 -20.37 -1.84
N ALA A 213 44.44 -21.33 -1.34
CA ALA A 213 45.05 -21.28 -0.02
C ALA A 213 46.58 -21.48 -0.08
N ASP A 214 47.30 -21.05 0.95
CA ASP A 214 48.74 -21.27 1.13
C ASP A 214 49.03 -22.79 1.07
N ALA A 215 50.12 -23.21 0.40
CA ALA A 215 50.37 -24.62 0.07
C ALA A 215 50.68 -25.54 1.28
N ASP A 216 50.78 -24.98 2.49
CA ASP A 216 50.84 -25.70 3.77
C ASP A 216 49.48 -25.73 4.49
N SER A 217 48.37 -25.50 3.77
CA SER A 217 47.01 -25.55 4.30
C SER A 217 46.53 -26.97 4.58
N ASP A 218 45.88 -27.11 5.73
CA ASP A 218 45.20 -28.34 6.13
C ASP A 218 43.91 -28.48 5.30
N VAL A 219 43.88 -29.46 4.39
CA VAL A 219 42.73 -29.74 3.50
C VAL A 219 41.85 -30.84 4.14
N PRO A 220 40.58 -30.55 4.49
CA PRO A 220 39.68 -31.58 5.02
C PRO A 220 39.31 -32.63 3.97
N LEU A 221 38.95 -33.84 4.42
CA LEU A 221 38.51 -34.98 3.58
C LEU A 221 37.35 -34.70 2.61
N GLU A 222 36.65 -33.58 2.78
CA GLU A 222 35.49 -33.16 1.99
C GLU A 222 35.85 -32.11 0.92
N TRP A 223 37.12 -31.71 0.88
CA TRP A 223 37.74 -30.85 -0.12
C TRP A 223 38.80 -31.65 -0.88
N GLY A 224 39.13 -31.21 -2.10
CA GLY A 224 40.17 -31.82 -2.91
C GLY A 224 40.72 -30.82 -3.92
N ASP A 225 41.94 -31.09 -4.40
CA ASP A 225 42.62 -30.23 -5.37
C ASP A 225 41.82 -30.14 -6.68
N SER A 226 41.77 -28.95 -7.27
CA SER A 226 41.00 -28.69 -8.49
C SER A 226 41.67 -27.59 -9.32
N ASP A 227 41.55 -27.70 -10.64
CA ASP A 227 42.09 -26.72 -11.58
C ASP A 227 41.50 -25.32 -11.39
N ALA A 228 42.20 -24.29 -11.89
CA ALA A 228 41.83 -22.88 -11.74
C ALA A 228 40.48 -22.47 -12.40
N LYS A 229 39.91 -23.37 -13.22
CA LYS A 229 38.66 -23.24 -14.00
C LYS A 229 38.51 -21.88 -14.70
N GLU A 230 39.60 -21.41 -15.33
CA GLU A 230 39.58 -20.14 -16.07
C GLU A 230 38.77 -20.23 -17.37
N ILE A 231 38.08 -19.14 -17.70
CA ILE A 231 37.31 -19.00 -18.95
C ILE A 231 38.26 -18.63 -20.08
N LYS A 232 38.24 -19.44 -21.15
CA LYS A 232 39.03 -19.18 -22.36
C LYS A 232 38.38 -18.04 -23.13
N ASN A 233 39.17 -17.04 -23.52
CA ASN A 233 38.73 -15.83 -24.24
C ASN A 233 37.65 -15.00 -23.52
N GLY A 234 37.44 -15.19 -22.22
CA GLY A 234 36.44 -14.45 -21.46
C GLY A 234 36.87 -13.02 -21.10
N GLU A 235 35.94 -12.08 -21.20
CA GLU A 235 36.14 -10.70 -20.73
C GLU A 235 36.21 -10.66 -19.20
N LYS A 236 36.80 -9.59 -18.63
CA LYS A 236 37.03 -9.46 -17.17
C LYS A 236 36.66 -8.06 -16.70
N VAL A 237 35.77 -7.96 -15.71
CA VAL A 237 35.34 -6.69 -15.11
C VAL A 237 35.69 -6.65 -13.63
N GLN A 238 36.42 -5.61 -13.24
CA GLN A 238 36.81 -5.33 -11.86
C GLN A 238 35.71 -4.50 -11.17
N LEU A 239 35.13 -5.05 -10.11
CA LEU A 239 34.20 -4.35 -9.22
C LEU A 239 34.97 -3.64 -8.09
N ARG A 240 34.28 -2.77 -7.35
CA ARG A 240 34.80 -2.11 -6.15
C ARG A 240 35.25 -3.14 -5.10
N SER A 241 36.22 -2.72 -4.30
CA SER A 241 36.70 -3.43 -3.12
C SER A 241 36.09 -2.86 -1.85
N PHE A 242 35.97 -3.66 -0.80
CA PHE A 242 35.77 -3.16 0.57
C PHE A 242 36.94 -3.53 1.48
N SER A 243 37.05 -2.84 2.61
CA SER A 243 38.16 -2.93 3.55
C SER A 243 37.68 -2.90 5.00
N SER A 244 37.97 -3.97 5.73
CA SER A 244 37.83 -4.07 7.18
C SER A 244 39.21 -3.90 7.85
N SER A 245 39.25 -3.80 9.18
CA SER A 245 40.48 -3.52 9.96
C SER A 245 41.71 -4.38 9.63
N ASN A 246 41.51 -5.61 9.13
CA ASN A 246 42.60 -6.55 8.82
C ASN A 246 42.51 -7.23 7.45
N HIS A 247 41.41 -7.06 6.71
CA HIS A 247 41.20 -7.69 5.40
C HIS A 247 40.58 -6.70 4.41
N ARG A 248 41.22 -6.56 3.25
CA ARG A 248 40.64 -5.99 2.03
C ARG A 248 40.18 -7.12 1.12
N VAL A 249 39.03 -6.94 0.47
CA VAL A 249 38.47 -7.87 -0.51
C VAL A 249 38.23 -7.12 -1.81
N ASP A 250 38.92 -7.53 -2.87
CA ASP A 250 38.73 -7.03 -4.24
C ASP A 250 37.85 -8.02 -5.01
N THR A 251 36.84 -7.54 -5.75
CA THR A 251 35.86 -8.40 -6.46
C THR A 251 36.00 -8.25 -7.98
N LEU A 252 36.06 -9.35 -8.71
CA LEU A 252 36.18 -9.38 -10.18
C LEU A 252 35.29 -10.48 -10.76
N VAL A 253 34.63 -10.22 -11.89
CA VAL A 253 33.90 -11.24 -12.66
C VAL A 253 34.58 -11.47 -14.01
N SER A 254 34.56 -12.71 -14.50
CA SER A 254 34.91 -13.06 -15.89
C SER A 254 33.76 -13.83 -16.54
N TYR A 255 33.52 -13.64 -17.84
CA TYR A 255 32.41 -14.28 -18.58
C TYR A 255 32.74 -14.57 -20.05
N SER A 256 32.02 -15.53 -20.66
CA SER A 256 32.14 -15.88 -22.10
C SER A 256 31.14 -15.10 -22.96
N THR A 257 31.38 -14.99 -24.28
CA THR A 257 30.71 -14.00 -25.18
C THR A 257 30.14 -14.58 -26.50
N SER A 258 30.00 -15.90 -26.64
CA SER A 258 29.57 -16.55 -27.89
C SER A 258 28.05 -16.76 -28.02
N ILE A 259 27.44 -16.25 -29.10
CA ILE A 259 26.02 -16.44 -29.47
C ILE A 259 25.90 -17.34 -30.71
N ASN A 260 24.83 -18.12 -30.84
CA ASN A 260 24.56 -18.97 -32.01
C ASN A 260 23.06 -18.96 -32.39
N MET A 261 22.72 -19.04 -33.68
CA MET A 261 21.36 -18.72 -34.19
C MET A 261 20.85 -19.77 -35.21
N GLY A 262 19.54 -20.10 -35.17
CA GLY A 262 18.92 -21.16 -36.01
C GLY A 262 17.58 -20.79 -36.64
N PHE A 263 17.39 -21.14 -37.91
CA PHE A 263 16.25 -20.75 -38.77
C PHE A 263 15.14 -21.81 -38.90
N PHE A 264 13.92 -21.39 -39.24
CA PHE A 264 12.98 -22.18 -40.08
C PHE A 264 12.20 -21.32 -41.11
N LYS A 265 11.44 -21.95 -42.03
CA LYS A 265 10.97 -21.36 -43.32
C LYS A 265 9.45 -21.29 -43.52
N ILE A 266 9.02 -20.43 -44.46
CA ILE A 266 7.64 -20.01 -44.79
C ILE A 266 6.93 -20.88 -45.86
N GLY A 267 5.59 -21.00 -45.78
CA GLY A 267 4.66 -21.52 -46.82
C GLY A 267 3.55 -20.50 -47.23
N LYS A 268 2.81 -20.73 -48.34
CA LYS A 268 1.84 -19.83 -49.04
C LYS A 268 0.77 -20.69 -49.79
N LYS A 269 -0.39 -20.28 -50.36
CA LYS A 269 -1.10 -19.03 -50.80
C LYS A 269 -2.65 -19.38 -50.88
N LYS A 270 -3.68 -18.68 -51.42
CA LYS A 270 -3.91 -17.52 -52.34
C LYS A 270 -5.31 -16.87 -52.12
N THR A 271 -5.35 -15.55 -52.32
CA THR A 271 -6.42 -14.51 -52.32
C THR A 271 -7.74 -14.72 -53.11
N ALA A 272 -8.83 -14.05 -52.70
CA ALA A 272 -9.87 -13.35 -53.51
C ALA A 272 -11.02 -12.90 -52.58
N ASP A 273 -11.90 -11.93 -52.81
CA ASP A 273 -11.98 -10.63 -53.53
C ASP A 273 -13.46 -10.18 -53.38
N VAL A 274 -13.75 -9.07 -52.67
CA VAL A 274 -14.72 -7.96 -52.99
C VAL A 274 -16.24 -8.31 -53.14
N GLU A 275 -17.24 -7.60 -52.56
CA GLU A 275 -17.62 -6.17 -52.68
C GLU A 275 -18.65 -5.68 -51.59
N LEU A 276 -19.01 -4.38 -51.59
CA LEU A 276 -19.85 -3.67 -50.58
C LEU A 276 -21.21 -3.17 -51.13
N SER A 277 -22.20 -2.92 -50.25
CA SER A 277 -23.30 -1.96 -50.51
C SER A 277 -23.98 -1.42 -49.24
N GLU A 278 -24.35 -0.14 -49.22
CA GLU A 278 -24.94 0.59 -48.07
C GLU A 278 -26.48 0.69 -48.12
N LYS A 279 -27.13 0.99 -46.98
CA LYS A 279 -28.06 2.14 -46.88
C LYS A 279 -28.47 2.55 -45.45
N VAL A 280 -28.86 3.83 -45.34
CA VAL A 280 -29.16 4.57 -44.09
C VAL A 280 -30.67 4.72 -43.87
N GLY A 281 -31.12 4.90 -42.61
CA GLY A 281 -32.46 5.37 -42.26
C GLY A 281 -32.54 5.94 -40.83
N ASP A 282 -33.01 7.19 -40.70
CA ASP A 282 -33.11 7.94 -39.43
C ASP A 282 -34.40 7.67 -38.63
N ALA A 283 -34.31 7.79 -37.29
CA ALA A 283 -35.45 8.04 -36.39
C ALA A 283 -34.99 8.84 -35.14
N ALA A 284 -35.88 9.67 -34.55
CA ALA A 284 -35.49 10.77 -33.66
C ALA A 284 -35.53 10.48 -32.14
N GLN A 285 -34.76 11.28 -31.38
CA GLN A 285 -34.59 11.25 -29.92
C GLN A 285 -35.68 12.01 -29.13
N PRO A 286 -35.89 11.70 -27.85
CA PRO A 286 -36.41 12.61 -26.83
C PRO A 286 -35.28 13.35 -26.05
N VAL A 287 -35.61 14.54 -25.52
CA VAL A 287 -34.67 15.55 -24.98
C VAL A 287 -33.91 15.13 -23.70
N ALA A 288 -32.63 15.50 -23.61
CA ALA A 288 -31.74 15.20 -22.47
C ALA A 288 -31.70 16.31 -21.38
N PRO A 289 -31.34 15.97 -20.12
CA PRO A 289 -30.89 16.93 -19.11
C PRO A 289 -29.52 17.55 -19.45
N PHE A 290 -29.21 18.69 -18.83
CA PHE A 290 -28.02 19.48 -19.14
C PHE A 290 -26.74 18.93 -18.46
N THR A 291 -25.85 18.33 -19.25
CA THR A 291 -24.44 18.11 -18.89
C THR A 291 -23.53 19.00 -19.76
N PRO A 292 -22.61 19.80 -19.17
CA PRO A 292 -21.62 20.54 -19.94
C PRO A 292 -20.71 19.59 -20.74
N SER A 293 -20.45 19.91 -22.01
CA SER A 293 -19.63 19.08 -22.87
C SER A 293 -18.15 19.24 -22.55
N ALA A 294 -17.58 18.33 -21.76
CA ALA A 294 -16.14 18.13 -21.73
C ALA A 294 -15.64 17.75 -23.15
N PRO A 295 -14.59 18.39 -23.67
CA PRO A 295 -14.09 18.09 -25.02
C PRO A 295 -13.57 16.64 -25.10
N ARG A 296 -13.76 16.03 -26.28
CA ARG A 296 -13.46 14.62 -26.51
C ARG A 296 -12.01 14.44 -26.97
N TRP A 297 -11.34 13.47 -26.33
CA TRP A 297 -9.91 13.13 -26.38
C TRP A 297 -8.96 14.07 -25.60
N PRO A 298 -7.90 13.54 -24.93
CA PRO A 298 -7.29 14.23 -23.79
C PRO A 298 -5.78 14.50 -23.93
N GLY A 299 -5.35 15.72 -23.61
CA GLY A 299 -3.94 16.11 -23.49
C GLY A 299 -3.68 16.82 -22.16
N SER A 300 -2.70 16.31 -21.40
CA SER A 300 -2.41 16.79 -20.04
C SER A 300 -1.87 18.22 -19.97
N LEU A 301 -1.98 18.83 -18.79
CA LEU A 301 -1.55 20.20 -18.52
C LEU A 301 -0.05 20.27 -18.20
N ALA A 302 0.79 20.23 -19.24
CA ALA A 302 2.18 20.64 -19.10
C ALA A 302 2.25 22.12 -18.62
N SER A 303 2.80 22.36 -17.42
CA SER A 303 2.97 23.71 -16.88
C SER A 303 4.14 24.42 -17.58
N HIS A 304 3.87 25.60 -18.12
CA HIS A 304 4.82 26.35 -18.94
C HIS A 304 4.84 27.82 -18.51
N ASN A 305 5.72 28.15 -17.56
CA ASN A 305 6.32 29.47 -17.54
C ASN A 305 7.69 29.43 -16.84
N GLY A 306 8.72 29.85 -17.55
CA GLY A 306 10.10 29.96 -17.07
C GLY A 306 10.79 30.99 -17.96
N SER A 307 11.12 32.15 -17.39
CA SER A 307 11.56 33.31 -18.16
C SER A 307 12.86 33.05 -18.92
N SER A 308 12.95 33.52 -20.16
CA SER A 308 14.20 33.55 -20.92
C SER A 308 15.27 34.39 -20.21
N ALA A 309 16.29 33.72 -19.68
CA ALA A 309 17.48 34.32 -19.09
C ALA A 309 18.74 33.79 -19.80
N ASP A 310 19.70 34.68 -20.06
CA ASP A 310 20.75 34.48 -21.07
C ASP A 310 21.65 33.25 -20.91
N LEU A 311 21.91 32.59 -22.04
CA LEU A 311 23.05 31.67 -22.22
C LEU A 311 24.39 32.42 -22.12
N ARG A 312 25.04 32.41 -20.95
CA ARG A 312 26.48 32.73 -20.83
C ARG A 312 27.22 31.77 -19.88
N ARG A 313 28.27 31.12 -20.39
CA ARG A 313 29.25 30.36 -19.60
C ARG A 313 29.91 31.28 -18.56
N GLY A 314 29.82 30.92 -17.27
CA GLY A 314 30.22 31.80 -16.16
C GLY A 314 30.68 31.09 -14.88
N SER A 315 31.72 30.25 -15.00
CA SER A 315 32.68 29.87 -13.93
C SER A 315 32.22 29.59 -12.47
N GLN A 316 32.46 28.33 -12.05
CA GLN A 316 32.93 27.88 -10.72
C GLN A 316 31.95 27.52 -9.56
N ILE A 317 32.05 26.23 -9.18
CA ILE A 317 31.98 25.65 -7.82
C ILE A 317 30.61 25.67 -7.11
N ILE A 318 29.82 24.59 -7.28
CA ILE A 318 29.40 23.60 -6.26
C ILE A 318 29.22 22.23 -6.97
N ASP A 319 29.21 21.12 -6.21
CA ASP A 319 28.78 19.74 -6.53
C ASP A 319 29.49 18.87 -7.58
N GLY A 320 30.13 17.80 -7.08
CA GLY A 320 30.56 16.64 -7.88
C GLY A 320 29.48 15.56 -8.07
N ALA A 321 28.37 15.61 -7.32
CA ALA A 321 27.32 14.59 -7.38
C ALA A 321 26.46 14.70 -8.65
N ALA A 322 26.08 15.93 -9.06
CA ALA A 322 25.29 16.18 -10.25
C ALA A 322 25.98 15.66 -11.52
N ASN A 323 27.28 15.95 -11.69
CA ASN A 323 28.08 15.51 -12.83
C ASN A 323 28.07 13.98 -13.03
N PHE A 324 27.97 13.18 -11.96
CA PHE A 324 27.91 11.72 -12.08
C PHE A 324 26.53 11.23 -12.56
N GLN A 325 25.45 11.86 -12.10
CA GLN A 325 24.09 11.51 -12.54
C GLN A 325 23.85 11.94 -13.99
N ASP A 326 24.32 13.12 -14.39
CA ASP A 326 24.23 13.59 -15.78
C ASP A 326 25.00 12.68 -16.74
N ALA A 327 26.24 12.33 -16.39
CA ALA A 327 27.05 11.39 -17.17
C ALA A 327 26.42 9.99 -17.25
N LYS A 328 25.71 9.55 -16.20
CA LYS A 328 24.94 8.30 -16.24
C LYS A 328 23.77 8.38 -17.23
N CYS A 329 23.07 9.50 -17.30
CA CYS A 329 22.00 9.70 -18.29
C CYS A 329 22.56 9.75 -19.73
N ASP A 330 23.71 10.41 -19.95
CA ASP A 330 24.36 10.45 -21.27
C ASP A 330 24.81 9.06 -21.74
N VAL A 331 25.46 8.28 -20.87
CA VAL A 331 25.88 6.89 -21.18
C VAL A 331 24.67 5.98 -21.42
N MET A 332 23.58 6.16 -20.67
CA MET A 332 22.35 5.37 -20.88
C MET A 332 21.64 5.75 -22.20
N ALA A 333 21.67 7.02 -22.62
CA ALA A 333 21.11 7.44 -23.90
C ALA A 333 21.90 6.87 -25.09
N GLN A 334 23.24 6.85 -24.98
CA GLN A 334 24.12 6.19 -25.96
C GLN A 334 23.91 4.67 -26.01
N TRP A 335 23.74 4.01 -24.86
CA TRP A 335 23.47 2.57 -24.80
C TRP A 335 22.10 2.21 -25.42
N LEU A 336 21.06 2.97 -25.12
CA LEU A 336 19.75 2.79 -25.73
C LEU A 336 19.77 3.03 -27.24
N HIS A 337 20.47 4.07 -27.73
CA HIS A 337 20.65 4.31 -29.16
C HIS A 337 21.41 3.16 -29.85
N SER A 338 22.47 2.65 -29.22
CA SER A 338 23.17 1.47 -29.72
C SER A 338 22.26 0.24 -29.81
N LYS A 339 21.25 0.12 -28.94
CA LYS A 339 20.20 -0.91 -29.04
C LYS A 339 19.13 -0.60 -30.10
N GLN A 340 18.79 0.67 -30.32
CA GLN A 340 17.95 1.13 -31.43
C GLN A 340 18.58 0.76 -32.79
N GLU A 341 19.89 0.97 -32.92
CA GLU A 341 20.70 0.57 -34.09
C GLU A 341 20.79 -0.96 -34.23
N GLU A 342 21.09 -1.70 -33.15
CA GLU A 342 21.17 -3.18 -33.13
C GLU A 342 19.84 -3.84 -33.55
N LYS A 343 18.70 -3.23 -33.21
CA LYS A 343 17.35 -3.71 -33.55
C LYS A 343 16.85 -3.22 -34.91
N ILE A 344 17.60 -2.35 -35.59
CA ILE A 344 17.20 -1.71 -36.86
C ILE A 344 15.86 -0.94 -36.68
N TRP A 345 15.79 -0.14 -35.61
CA TRP A 345 14.67 0.75 -35.27
C TRP A 345 14.93 2.22 -35.65
N THR A 346 16.01 2.48 -36.38
CA THR A 346 16.40 3.79 -36.90
C THR A 346 16.95 3.62 -38.31
N SER A 347 16.55 4.53 -39.20
CA SER A 347 17.10 4.74 -40.54
C SER A 347 18.32 5.68 -40.52
N GLY A 348 18.43 6.53 -39.50
CA GLY A 348 19.43 7.59 -39.38
C GLY A 348 18.98 8.95 -39.93
N GLU A 349 17.71 9.09 -40.32
CA GLU A 349 17.12 10.35 -40.77
C GLU A 349 16.87 11.34 -39.60
N PRO A 350 16.74 12.65 -39.88
CA PRO A 350 16.36 13.67 -38.89
C PRO A 350 15.08 13.31 -38.13
N GLY A 351 15.04 13.60 -36.82
CA GLY A 351 13.90 13.29 -35.96
C GLY A 351 13.87 11.87 -35.39
N GLU A 352 14.91 11.07 -35.60
CA GLU A 352 15.05 9.75 -34.96
C GLU A 352 16.10 9.77 -33.82
N GLY A 353 15.80 9.14 -32.70
CA GLY A 353 16.76 8.91 -31.62
C GLY A 353 16.15 8.56 -30.26
N VAL A 354 16.95 8.73 -29.21
CA VAL A 354 16.63 8.46 -27.80
C VAL A 354 16.85 9.72 -26.97
N LEU A 355 15.95 9.97 -26.01
CA LEU A 355 16.07 11.02 -25.01
C LEU A 355 15.88 10.47 -23.58
N ILE A 356 16.69 10.91 -22.63
CA ILE A 356 16.58 10.56 -21.20
C ILE A 356 16.66 11.83 -20.34
N LYS A 357 15.68 12.03 -19.47
CA LYS A 357 15.59 13.20 -18.60
C LYS A 357 16.76 13.26 -17.61
N LYS A 358 17.47 14.38 -17.57
CA LYS A 358 18.42 14.74 -16.51
C LYS A 358 17.68 15.47 -15.38
N THR A 359 17.03 16.59 -15.74
CA THR A 359 16.22 17.46 -14.86
C THR A 359 15.02 18.03 -15.63
N LYS A 360 14.14 18.81 -15.00
CA LYS A 360 12.98 19.43 -15.71
C LYS A 360 13.50 20.36 -16.83
N GLY A 361 13.12 20.05 -18.07
CA GLY A 361 13.56 20.80 -19.27
C GLY A 361 14.95 20.44 -19.83
N ALA A 362 15.67 19.48 -19.24
CA ALA A 362 17.01 19.08 -19.71
C ALA A 362 17.12 17.56 -19.90
N TYR A 363 17.48 17.14 -21.12
CA TYR A 363 17.58 15.75 -21.52
C TYR A 363 19.00 15.42 -22.02
N ALA A 364 19.50 14.24 -21.66
CA ALA A 364 20.49 13.52 -22.45
C ALA A 364 19.83 13.06 -23.76
N TYR A 365 20.56 13.08 -24.87
CA TYR A 365 20.03 12.63 -26.16
C TYR A 365 21.11 12.00 -27.04
N CYS A 366 20.69 11.10 -27.93
CA CYS A 366 21.51 10.49 -28.97
C CYS A 366 20.59 10.20 -30.17
N PRO A 367 20.99 10.49 -31.43
CA PRO A 367 22.29 10.98 -31.88
C PRO A 367 22.54 12.44 -31.53
N ALA A 368 23.80 12.89 -31.60
CA ALA A 368 24.20 14.24 -31.18
C ALA A 368 23.60 15.38 -32.02
N GLY A 369 23.00 15.09 -33.18
CA GLY A 369 22.30 16.06 -34.02
C GLY A 369 20.85 16.36 -33.60
N LEU A 370 20.23 15.54 -32.73
CA LEU A 370 18.79 15.54 -32.43
C LEU A 370 18.26 16.85 -31.79
N PHE A 371 19.14 17.74 -31.36
CA PHE A 371 18.79 19.07 -30.84
C PHE A 371 18.77 20.16 -31.93
N GLU A 372 19.53 19.98 -33.03
CA GLU A 372 19.75 20.96 -34.10
C GLU A 372 19.16 20.53 -35.45
N ASP A 373 18.51 19.35 -35.53
CA ASP A 373 18.00 18.75 -36.77
C ASP A 373 16.77 19.43 -37.39
N GLY A 374 16.14 20.36 -36.64
CA GLY A 374 14.98 21.13 -37.09
C GLY A 374 13.62 20.43 -36.99
N THR A 375 13.55 19.18 -36.55
CA THR A 375 12.29 18.41 -36.44
C THR A 375 11.44 18.78 -35.22
N GLY A 376 12.07 19.32 -34.18
CA GLY A 376 11.40 19.71 -32.94
C GLY A 376 11.19 18.57 -31.94
N LEU A 377 11.71 17.36 -32.19
CA LEU A 377 11.47 16.20 -31.29
C LEU A 377 11.98 16.46 -29.87
N TYR A 378 13.18 17.04 -29.71
CA TYR A 378 13.72 17.37 -28.39
C TYR A 378 12.78 18.28 -27.58
N GLN A 379 12.23 19.29 -28.24
CA GLN A 379 11.33 20.28 -27.64
C GLN A 379 9.98 19.63 -27.29
N ALA A 380 9.43 18.80 -28.18
CA ALA A 380 8.18 18.08 -27.97
C ALA A 380 8.28 17.05 -26.82
N VAL A 381 9.35 16.25 -26.78
CA VAL A 381 9.59 15.28 -25.70
C VAL A 381 9.89 15.98 -24.36
N SER A 382 10.58 17.14 -24.40
CA SER A 382 10.79 17.97 -23.21
C SER A 382 9.48 18.53 -22.65
N ALA A 383 8.54 18.93 -23.51
CA ALA A 383 7.21 19.41 -23.11
C ALA A 383 6.29 18.25 -22.64
N LEU A 384 6.42 17.05 -23.22
CA LEU A 384 5.76 15.82 -22.75
C LEU A 384 6.27 15.36 -21.37
N ASN A 385 7.46 15.82 -20.93
CA ASN A 385 8.02 15.68 -19.58
C ASN A 385 8.17 14.21 -19.11
N VAL A 386 8.47 13.28 -20.03
CA VAL A 386 8.69 11.84 -19.77
C VAL A 386 10.11 11.54 -19.30
N ARG A 387 10.33 10.40 -18.61
CA ARG A 387 11.63 10.03 -18.03
C ARG A 387 12.62 9.50 -19.08
N CYS A 388 12.19 8.61 -19.96
CA CYS A 388 12.93 8.21 -21.15
C CYS A 388 11.98 8.00 -22.33
N ALA A 389 12.45 8.30 -23.54
CA ALA A 389 11.71 8.14 -24.79
C ALA A 389 12.65 7.69 -25.92
N MET A 390 12.12 6.92 -26.86
CA MET A 390 12.85 6.40 -28.03
C MET A 390 11.91 6.35 -29.23
N THR A 391 12.40 6.79 -30.38
CA THR A 391 11.70 6.58 -31.66
C THR A 391 11.94 5.17 -32.16
N VAL A 392 10.95 4.62 -32.84
CA VAL A 392 11.02 3.34 -33.53
C VAL A 392 10.50 3.59 -34.94
N ASN A 393 11.41 3.52 -35.91
CA ASN A 393 11.07 3.48 -37.33
C ASN A 393 11.37 2.08 -37.87
N THR A 394 10.40 1.48 -38.55
CA THR A 394 10.58 0.24 -39.33
C THR A 394 9.58 0.26 -40.49
N GLN A 395 9.91 -0.42 -41.59
CA GLN A 395 9.04 -0.53 -42.78
C GLN A 395 7.62 -1.04 -42.49
N VAL A 396 7.43 -1.77 -41.38
CA VAL A 396 6.11 -2.24 -40.92
C VAL A 396 5.27 -1.08 -40.40
N LEU A 397 5.87 -0.16 -39.64
CA LEU A 397 5.22 1.04 -39.11
C LEU A 397 4.88 2.02 -40.24
N GLU A 398 5.82 2.24 -41.16
CA GLU A 398 5.61 3.05 -42.36
C GLU A 398 4.38 2.58 -43.15
N LEU A 399 4.23 1.27 -43.37
CA LEU A 399 3.09 0.67 -44.06
C LEU A 399 1.77 0.82 -43.27
N PHE A 400 1.81 0.66 -41.94
CA PHE A 400 0.61 0.81 -41.10
C PHE A 400 0.08 2.24 -41.06
N VAL A 401 0.96 3.24 -40.96
CA VAL A 401 0.56 4.67 -40.94
C VAL A 401 0.17 5.13 -42.35
N SER A 402 0.98 4.83 -43.37
CA SER A 402 0.74 5.29 -44.75
C SER A 402 -0.52 4.70 -45.40
N SER A 403 -1.03 3.57 -44.89
CA SER A 403 -2.30 2.99 -45.35
C SER A 403 -3.53 3.57 -44.65
N ARG A 404 -3.36 4.37 -43.58
CA ARG A 404 -4.41 4.87 -42.68
C ARG A 404 -4.17 6.32 -42.21
N PRO A 405 -3.95 7.29 -43.12
CA PRO A 405 -3.59 8.66 -42.74
C PRO A 405 -4.65 9.39 -41.91
N ASP A 406 -5.93 9.00 -42.04
CA ASP A 406 -7.07 9.60 -41.35
C ASP A 406 -7.47 8.89 -40.03
N GLU A 407 -6.85 7.78 -39.65
CA GLU A 407 -7.17 7.06 -38.40
C GLU A 407 -6.47 7.70 -37.19
N HIS A 408 -7.24 8.16 -36.19
CA HIS A 408 -6.71 8.74 -34.94
C HIS A 408 -6.14 7.69 -33.94
N PHE A 409 -6.21 6.41 -34.27
CA PHE A 409 -5.65 5.31 -33.48
C PHE A 409 -5.30 4.12 -34.37
N ILE A 410 -4.29 3.34 -33.99
CA ILE A 410 -3.95 2.06 -34.60
C ILE A 410 -4.22 0.95 -33.57
N GLN A 411 -5.04 -0.03 -33.96
CA GLN A 411 -5.38 -1.18 -33.13
C GLN A 411 -4.20 -2.17 -33.08
N ILE A 412 -3.60 -2.37 -31.90
CA ILE A 412 -2.48 -3.30 -31.69
C ILE A 412 -2.93 -4.69 -31.19
N HIS A 413 -4.13 -4.77 -30.62
CA HIS A 413 -4.75 -6.00 -30.14
C HIS A 413 -6.27 -5.92 -30.31
N ARG A 414 -6.98 -7.05 -30.26
CA ARG A 414 -8.46 -7.10 -30.34
C ARG A 414 -9.13 -5.99 -29.51
N THR A 415 -8.62 -5.75 -28.30
CA THR A 415 -9.12 -4.78 -27.32
C THR A 415 -8.22 -3.56 -27.06
N LEU A 416 -7.03 -3.46 -27.68
CA LEU A 416 -6.06 -2.37 -27.40
C LEU A 416 -5.75 -1.53 -28.64
N ARG A 417 -5.68 -0.21 -28.46
CA ARG A 417 -5.46 0.81 -29.48
C ARG A 417 -4.38 1.79 -28.99
N LEU A 418 -3.38 2.04 -29.82
CA LEU A 418 -2.44 3.15 -29.64
C LEU A 418 -2.95 4.37 -30.41
N GLN A 419 -2.80 5.55 -29.83
CA GLN A 419 -3.10 6.82 -30.47
C GLN A 419 -2.21 7.12 -31.68
N VAL A 420 -2.74 7.89 -32.63
CA VAL A 420 -2.00 8.54 -33.71
C VAL A 420 -2.08 10.05 -33.50
N VAL A 421 -0.94 10.72 -33.36
CA VAL A 421 -0.83 12.19 -33.37
C VAL A 421 -0.50 12.68 -34.78
N PRO A 422 -1.02 13.85 -35.21
CA PRO A 422 -0.82 14.32 -36.58
C PRO A 422 0.64 14.72 -36.88
N ASN A 423 1.38 15.19 -35.87
CA ASN A 423 2.77 15.62 -36.00
C ASN A 423 3.50 15.64 -34.66
N ILE A 424 4.83 15.82 -34.70
CA ILE A 424 5.71 15.95 -33.54
C ILE A 424 5.22 17.05 -32.56
N ALA A 425 4.72 18.18 -33.07
CA ALA A 425 4.25 19.30 -32.23
C ALA A 425 2.97 18.97 -31.43
N ALA A 426 2.23 17.93 -31.80
CA ALA A 426 1.05 17.46 -31.07
C ALA A 426 1.37 16.46 -29.94
N LEU A 427 2.59 15.91 -29.88
CA LEU A 427 3.01 14.96 -28.83
C LEU A 427 2.75 15.45 -27.38
N PRO A 428 2.96 16.73 -27.01
CA PRO A 428 2.70 17.19 -25.63
C PRO A 428 1.22 17.13 -25.21
N HIS A 429 0.30 16.93 -26.15
CA HIS A 429 -1.14 16.85 -25.93
C HIS A 429 -1.68 15.41 -26.11
N CYS A 430 -0.82 14.39 -26.09
CA CYS A 430 -1.21 12.99 -26.24
C CYS A 430 -1.66 12.34 -24.90
N GLN A 431 -2.31 11.17 -24.99
CA GLN A 431 -2.59 10.28 -23.88
C GLN A 431 -1.28 9.70 -23.34
N ARG A 432 -0.76 10.28 -22.25
CA ARG A 432 0.58 9.97 -21.77
C ARG A 432 0.71 8.58 -21.11
N HIS A 433 -0.36 7.97 -20.60
CA HIS A 433 -0.27 6.68 -19.91
C HIS A 433 -0.30 5.47 -20.88
N GLN A 434 -0.77 5.63 -22.13
CA GLN A 434 -0.58 4.64 -23.20
C GLN A 434 0.91 4.26 -23.40
N SER A 435 1.85 5.13 -23.01
CA SER A 435 3.31 4.90 -23.09
C SER A 435 3.87 4.79 -24.51
N ALA A 436 3.05 5.05 -25.54
CA ALA A 436 3.49 5.22 -26.92
C ALA A 436 2.47 6.05 -27.73
N ALA A 437 2.92 6.62 -28.85
CA ALA A 437 2.10 7.30 -29.85
C ALA A 437 2.72 7.14 -31.25
N PHE A 438 1.89 6.87 -32.24
CA PHE A 438 2.29 6.99 -33.65
C PHE A 438 2.28 8.45 -34.08
N ILE A 439 3.23 8.84 -34.92
CA ILE A 439 3.39 10.18 -35.48
C ILE A 439 3.08 10.08 -36.97
N SER A 440 2.02 10.77 -37.43
CA SER A 440 1.47 10.59 -38.78
C SER A 440 2.35 11.18 -39.88
N ASP A 441 2.93 12.36 -39.67
CA ASP A 441 3.74 13.06 -40.68
C ASP A 441 5.11 12.42 -40.94
N THR A 442 5.75 11.85 -39.92
CA THR A 442 7.02 11.11 -40.04
C THR A 442 6.85 9.57 -40.09
N ALA A 443 5.61 9.08 -40.06
CA ALA A 443 5.26 7.64 -39.96
C ALA A 443 5.98 6.85 -38.83
N THR A 444 6.48 7.55 -37.80
CA THR A 444 7.33 6.99 -36.74
C THR A 444 6.51 6.62 -35.51
N LEU A 445 6.92 5.59 -34.76
CA LEU A 445 6.37 5.30 -33.43
C LEU A 445 7.27 5.93 -32.35
N LEU A 446 6.74 6.75 -31.45
CA LEU A 446 7.43 7.17 -30.23
C LEU A 446 6.98 6.28 -29.07
N VAL A 447 7.92 5.72 -28.31
CA VAL A 447 7.68 4.94 -27.09
C VAL A 447 8.35 5.64 -25.91
N TRP A 448 7.75 5.60 -24.71
CA TRP A 448 8.32 6.17 -23.49
C TRP A 448 8.05 5.33 -22.23
N GLU A 449 8.86 5.51 -21.20
CA GLU A 449 8.78 4.79 -19.91
C GLU A 449 9.29 5.66 -18.74
N ASP A 450 9.05 5.17 -17.51
CA ASP A 450 9.70 5.61 -16.28
C ASP A 450 11.09 4.94 -16.11
N GLU A 451 11.21 3.65 -16.48
CA GLU A 451 12.42 2.83 -16.32
C GLU A 451 13.12 2.57 -17.69
N PRO A 452 14.34 3.10 -17.94
CA PRO A 452 15.05 2.95 -19.23
C PRO A 452 15.23 1.52 -19.75
N THR A 453 15.36 0.52 -18.87
CA THR A 453 15.49 -0.88 -19.28
C THR A 453 14.21 -1.44 -19.91
N ARG A 454 13.03 -1.00 -19.44
CA ARG A 454 11.72 -1.42 -19.96
C ARG A 454 11.37 -0.81 -21.31
N LEU A 455 12.04 0.28 -21.68
CA LEU A 455 11.75 1.01 -22.91
C LEU A 455 11.96 0.14 -24.17
N ILE A 456 13.00 -0.70 -24.17
CA ILE A 456 13.27 -1.67 -25.25
C ILE A 456 12.17 -2.74 -25.25
N GLU A 457 11.91 -3.38 -24.10
CA GLU A 457 10.93 -4.46 -23.98
C GLU A 457 9.50 -4.02 -24.40
N ARG A 458 9.13 -2.76 -24.11
CA ARG A 458 7.86 -2.15 -24.51
C ARG A 458 7.80 -1.86 -26.02
N ALA A 459 8.91 -1.39 -26.61
CA ALA A 459 9.01 -1.20 -28.05
C ALA A 459 8.95 -2.54 -28.81
N GLU A 460 9.64 -3.58 -28.33
CA GLU A 460 9.52 -4.95 -28.83
C GLU A 460 8.07 -5.43 -28.75
N TYR A 461 7.41 -5.32 -27.59
CA TYR A 461 6.01 -5.74 -27.42
C TYR A 461 5.05 -5.08 -28.44
N ILE A 462 5.20 -3.78 -28.71
CA ILE A 462 4.35 -3.07 -29.68
C ILE A 462 4.65 -3.54 -31.12
N GLN A 463 5.92 -3.67 -31.49
CA GLN A 463 6.32 -4.19 -32.81
C GLN A 463 5.80 -5.61 -33.03
N ASP A 464 5.91 -6.47 -32.01
CA ASP A 464 5.48 -7.87 -32.05
C ASP A 464 3.95 -8.00 -32.15
N ALA A 465 3.21 -7.11 -31.49
CA ALA A 465 1.76 -7.01 -31.60
C ALA A 465 1.30 -6.60 -33.01
N LEU A 466 1.92 -5.57 -33.58
CA LEU A 466 1.65 -5.11 -34.96
C LEU A 466 2.02 -6.17 -36.02
N MET A 467 3.12 -6.88 -35.83
CA MET A 467 3.49 -8.04 -36.67
C MET A 467 2.48 -9.17 -36.56
N LYS A 468 1.98 -9.48 -35.35
CA LYS A 468 0.95 -10.49 -35.13
C LYS A 468 -0.42 -10.07 -35.66
N MET A 469 -0.69 -8.77 -35.80
CA MET A 469 -1.85 -8.23 -36.52
C MET A 469 -1.70 -8.37 -38.04
N SER A 470 -0.59 -7.89 -38.62
CA SER A 470 -0.38 -7.87 -40.08
C SER A 470 -0.34 -9.26 -40.72
N TRP A 471 0.01 -10.29 -39.95
CA TRP A 471 0.06 -11.68 -40.40
C TRP A 471 -1.21 -12.51 -40.18
N LYS A 472 -2.26 -11.96 -39.54
CA LYS A 472 -3.53 -12.66 -39.26
C LYS A 472 -4.68 -12.14 -40.12
N SER A 473 -4.91 -12.79 -41.25
CA SER A 473 -6.24 -12.84 -41.87
C SER A 473 -7.16 -13.72 -41.02
N GLU A 474 -8.35 -13.20 -40.67
CA GLU A 474 -9.51 -13.80 -39.97
C GLU A 474 -9.31 -15.07 -39.09
N PRO A 475 -9.69 -15.04 -37.80
CA PRO A 475 -9.73 -16.25 -36.99
C PRO A 475 -10.84 -17.19 -37.45
N VAL A 476 -10.48 -18.43 -37.83
CA VAL A 476 -11.44 -19.52 -37.94
C VAL A 476 -11.91 -19.91 -36.54
N GLU A 477 -13.22 -20.10 -36.35
CA GLU A 477 -13.78 -20.55 -35.08
C GLU A 477 -13.18 -21.90 -34.64
N GLY A 478 -12.64 -21.97 -33.42
CA GLY A 478 -12.37 -23.24 -32.74
C GLY A 478 -10.91 -23.61 -32.41
N GLU A 479 -9.89 -22.82 -32.79
CA GLU A 479 -8.50 -23.10 -32.36
C GLU A 479 -8.17 -22.43 -31.01
N GLU A 480 -8.23 -23.21 -29.92
CA GLU A 480 -7.74 -22.81 -28.59
C GLU A 480 -6.23 -22.49 -28.62
N ALA A 481 -5.88 -21.21 -28.51
CA ALA A 481 -4.49 -20.77 -28.36
C ALA A 481 -3.96 -21.12 -26.96
N LYS A 482 -3.34 -22.29 -26.80
CA LYS A 482 -2.69 -22.67 -25.53
C LYS A 482 -1.66 -21.63 -25.12
N GLY A 483 -1.83 -21.12 -23.90
CA GLY A 483 -1.26 -19.85 -23.44
C GLY A 483 0.25 -19.71 -23.63
N ASP A 484 0.62 -18.63 -24.31
CA ASP A 484 2.00 -18.17 -24.48
C ASP A 484 2.45 -17.37 -23.24
N GLY A 485 3.72 -17.48 -22.85
CA GLY A 485 4.18 -17.12 -21.50
C GLY A 485 4.13 -15.62 -21.17
N LYS A 486 3.74 -15.29 -19.91
CA LYS A 486 3.90 -14.00 -19.20
C LYS A 486 4.37 -12.80 -20.04
N LYS A 487 3.46 -12.11 -20.74
CA LYS A 487 3.74 -10.81 -21.36
C LYS A 487 3.82 -9.72 -20.26
N PRO A 488 4.90 -8.92 -20.17
CA PRO A 488 5.14 -8.09 -18.98
C PRO A 488 4.42 -6.73 -18.95
N PHE A 489 3.95 -6.18 -20.08
CA PHE A 489 3.46 -4.78 -20.14
C PHE A 489 1.95 -4.60 -20.03
N VAL A 490 1.14 -5.47 -20.64
CA VAL A 490 -0.32 -5.42 -20.52
C VAL A 490 -0.85 -6.81 -20.25
N GLN A 491 -1.36 -6.99 -19.03
CA GLN A 491 -2.08 -8.20 -18.61
C GLN A 491 -3.57 -7.94 -18.77
N ILE A 492 -4.06 -8.11 -20.00
CA ILE A 492 -5.50 -8.24 -20.24
C ILE A 492 -5.91 -9.65 -19.81
N GLU A 493 -6.98 -9.76 -19.03
CA GLU A 493 -7.68 -11.03 -18.89
C GLU A 493 -8.38 -11.33 -20.24
N GLU A 494 -8.18 -12.52 -20.82
CA GLU A 494 -8.85 -12.92 -22.06
C GLU A 494 -10.33 -13.27 -21.76
N TYR A 495 -11.25 -12.72 -22.57
CA TYR A 495 -12.69 -12.95 -22.47
C TYR A 495 -13.22 -13.48 -23.80
N ASP A 496 -14.24 -14.34 -23.72
CA ASP A 496 -15.02 -14.78 -24.87
C ASP A 496 -15.64 -13.58 -25.60
N GLU A 497 -15.63 -13.61 -26.93
CA GLU A 497 -16.21 -12.55 -27.75
C GLU A 497 -17.75 -12.64 -27.72
N MET A 498 -18.39 -11.57 -27.24
CA MET A 498 -19.83 -11.38 -27.41
C MET A 498 -20.15 -11.23 -28.90
N THR A 499 -21.13 -11.98 -29.40
CA THR A 499 -21.68 -11.77 -30.73
C THR A 499 -22.36 -10.40 -30.82
N GLU A 500 -22.53 -9.87 -32.04
CA GLU A 500 -23.27 -8.62 -32.27
C GLU A 500 -24.70 -8.69 -31.70
N GLU A 501 -25.33 -9.87 -31.77
CA GLU A 501 -26.64 -10.14 -31.15
C GLU A 501 -26.61 -9.98 -29.62
N GLU A 502 -25.53 -10.41 -28.93
CA GLU A 502 -25.41 -10.21 -27.48
C GLU A 502 -25.02 -8.77 -27.09
N ALA A 503 -24.29 -8.06 -27.95
CA ALA A 503 -23.85 -6.68 -27.73
C ALA A 503 -25.03 -5.69 -27.72
N GLY A 504 -26.10 -5.97 -28.47
CA GLY A 504 -27.34 -5.18 -28.48
C GLY A 504 -28.34 -5.50 -27.35
N MET A 505 -28.01 -6.40 -26.41
CA MET A 505 -28.94 -6.79 -25.33
C MET A 505 -28.67 -6.06 -24.01
N ASP A 506 -29.64 -5.26 -23.57
CA ASP A 506 -29.70 -4.70 -22.20
C ASP A 506 -29.46 -5.80 -21.14
N GLU A 507 -28.68 -5.49 -20.10
CA GLU A 507 -28.51 -6.43 -18.98
C GLU A 507 -29.85 -6.62 -18.26
N LYS A 508 -30.34 -7.88 -18.24
CA LYS A 508 -31.62 -8.22 -17.61
C LYS A 508 -31.62 -7.76 -16.14
N PRO A 509 -32.70 -7.10 -15.65
CA PRO A 509 -32.74 -6.57 -14.29
C PRO A 509 -32.35 -7.59 -13.23
N ARG A 510 -31.21 -7.36 -12.56
CA ARG A 510 -30.60 -8.34 -11.64
C ARG A 510 -31.53 -8.72 -10.49
N GLU A 511 -31.63 -10.02 -10.24
CA GLU A 511 -32.56 -10.58 -9.26
C GLU A 511 -32.29 -10.08 -7.83
N THR A 512 -33.37 -9.92 -7.05
CA THR A 512 -33.28 -9.61 -5.62
C THR A 512 -33.40 -10.89 -4.81
N VAL A 513 -32.28 -11.34 -4.23
CA VAL A 513 -32.25 -12.48 -3.32
C VAL A 513 -32.88 -12.10 -1.98
N LEU A 514 -33.61 -13.02 -1.33
CA LEU A 514 -34.36 -12.79 -0.09
C LEU A 514 -33.89 -13.65 1.10
N TRP A 515 -32.78 -14.37 0.95
CA TRP A 515 -32.25 -15.26 1.99
C TRP A 515 -31.88 -14.50 3.27
N GLN A 516 -31.24 -13.34 3.14
CA GLN A 516 -30.93 -12.49 4.29
C GLN A 516 -32.19 -12.02 5.02
N SER A 517 -33.28 -11.71 4.30
CA SER A 517 -34.57 -11.35 4.90
C SER A 517 -35.17 -12.52 5.70
N ILE A 518 -34.97 -13.76 5.26
CA ILE A 518 -35.38 -14.98 5.98
C ILE A 518 -34.51 -15.20 7.22
N TYR A 519 -33.19 -15.02 7.12
CA TYR A 519 -32.27 -15.16 8.24
C TYR A 519 -32.51 -14.10 9.32
N GLU A 520 -32.82 -12.87 8.93
CA GLU A 520 -33.18 -11.80 9.88
C GLU A 520 -34.55 -12.05 10.52
N ALA A 521 -35.55 -12.51 9.76
CA ALA A 521 -36.84 -12.91 10.32
C ALA A 521 -36.70 -14.05 11.36
N ALA A 522 -35.84 -15.05 11.10
CA ALA A 522 -35.52 -16.10 12.06
C ALA A 522 -34.76 -15.56 13.29
N THR A 523 -33.84 -14.62 13.09
CA THR A 523 -33.10 -13.93 14.17
C THR A 523 -34.04 -13.22 15.13
N ILE A 524 -34.97 -12.41 14.61
CA ILE A 524 -36.01 -11.72 15.40
C ILE A 524 -36.89 -12.73 16.14
N ALA A 525 -37.33 -13.79 15.46
CA ALA A 525 -38.21 -14.81 16.04
C ALA A 525 -37.54 -15.53 17.23
N ILE A 526 -36.27 -15.91 17.10
CA ILE A 526 -35.50 -16.55 18.18
C ILE A 526 -35.26 -15.56 19.33
N LEU A 527 -34.86 -14.32 19.04
CA LEU A 527 -34.66 -13.27 20.05
C LEU A 527 -35.93 -13.01 20.87
N ILE A 528 -37.08 -12.85 20.22
CA ILE A 528 -38.37 -12.65 20.89
C ILE A 528 -38.77 -13.88 21.70
N ALA A 529 -38.56 -15.09 21.18
CA ALA A 529 -38.84 -16.33 21.92
C ALA A 529 -37.97 -16.47 23.18
N CYS A 530 -36.66 -16.20 23.08
CA CYS A 530 -35.73 -16.24 24.22
C CYS A 530 -36.11 -15.23 25.31
N ILE A 531 -36.43 -13.99 24.94
CA ILE A 531 -36.91 -12.99 25.90
C ILE A 531 -38.27 -13.40 26.48
N GLY A 532 -39.17 -13.95 25.66
CA GLY A 532 -40.47 -14.50 26.09
C GLY A 532 -40.35 -15.64 27.11
N PHE A 533 -39.35 -16.52 26.98
CA PHE A 533 -39.06 -17.55 27.98
C PHE A 533 -38.55 -16.95 29.30
N GLY A 534 -37.77 -15.86 29.26
CA GLY A 534 -37.43 -15.08 30.44
C GLY A 534 -38.67 -14.49 31.12
N TRP A 535 -39.54 -13.83 30.35
CA TRP A 535 -40.79 -13.24 30.86
C TRP A 535 -41.79 -14.28 31.39
N ARG A 536 -41.77 -15.52 30.88
CA ARG A 536 -42.51 -16.64 31.47
C ARG A 536 -42.06 -16.93 32.91
N TRP A 537 -40.76 -16.85 33.22
CA TRP A 537 -40.28 -17.01 34.60
C TRP A 537 -40.76 -15.87 35.51
N VAL A 538 -40.68 -14.63 35.04
CA VAL A 538 -41.22 -13.45 35.76
C VAL A 538 -42.70 -13.62 36.06
N ALA A 539 -43.49 -14.05 35.09
CA ALA A 539 -44.93 -14.29 35.25
C ALA A 539 -45.22 -15.43 36.26
N VAL A 540 -44.51 -16.56 36.17
CA VAL A 540 -44.66 -17.68 37.12
C VAL A 540 -44.29 -17.25 38.55
N GLN A 541 -43.18 -16.53 38.74
CA GLN A 541 -42.80 -16.03 40.06
C GLN A 541 -43.80 -15.00 40.60
N HIS A 542 -44.32 -14.10 39.77
CA HIS A 542 -45.31 -13.11 40.20
C HIS A 542 -46.66 -13.75 40.58
N ILE A 543 -47.06 -14.86 39.96
CA ILE A 543 -48.24 -15.65 40.36
C ILE A 543 -48.01 -16.35 41.71
N GLN A 544 -46.80 -16.81 41.99
CA GLN A 544 -46.46 -17.49 43.25
C GLN A 544 -46.22 -16.53 44.42
N ASP A 545 -45.75 -15.31 44.13
CA ASP A 545 -45.31 -14.31 45.09
C ASP A 545 -45.56 -12.91 44.46
N PRO A 546 -46.70 -12.25 44.75
CA PRO A 546 -47.20 -11.09 43.99
C PRO A 546 -46.46 -9.77 44.27
N LYS A 547 -45.15 -9.76 44.03
CA LYS A 547 -44.27 -8.58 44.10
C LYS A 547 -44.29 -7.85 42.76
N TRP A 548 -44.97 -6.70 42.73
CA TRP A 548 -45.08 -5.83 41.55
C TRP A 548 -43.74 -5.27 41.05
N ILE A 549 -42.72 -5.15 41.93
CA ILE A 549 -41.40 -4.67 41.57
C ILE A 549 -40.70 -5.51 40.47
N ARG A 550 -41.06 -6.80 40.32
CA ARG A 550 -40.57 -7.64 39.22
C ARG A 550 -40.88 -7.08 37.83
N LEU A 551 -41.97 -6.33 37.68
CA LEU A 551 -42.34 -5.73 36.39
C LEU A 551 -41.36 -4.62 35.96
N ALA A 552 -40.51 -4.10 36.86
CA ALA A 552 -39.46 -3.15 36.51
C ALA A 552 -38.44 -3.70 35.50
N PHE A 553 -38.34 -5.02 35.33
CA PHE A 553 -37.55 -5.63 34.26
C PHE A 553 -38.00 -5.21 32.84
N ILE A 554 -39.21 -4.66 32.66
CA ILE A 554 -39.64 -4.13 31.35
C ILE A 554 -38.73 -3.00 30.85
N ILE A 555 -38.09 -2.26 31.76
CA ILE A 555 -37.18 -1.14 31.46
C ILE A 555 -35.92 -1.63 30.73
N VAL A 556 -35.45 -2.86 31.00
CA VAL A 556 -34.24 -3.41 30.35
C VAL A 556 -34.51 -4.19 29.06
N VAL A 557 -35.79 -4.49 28.74
CA VAL A 557 -36.14 -5.26 27.52
C VAL A 557 -35.68 -4.58 26.22
N PRO A 558 -35.81 -3.26 26.01
CA PRO A 558 -35.28 -2.60 24.81
C PRO A 558 -33.77 -2.75 24.66
N ALA A 559 -33.02 -2.70 25.76
CA ALA A 559 -31.57 -2.91 25.76
C ALA A 559 -31.23 -4.39 25.49
N GLN A 560 -31.95 -5.35 26.07
CA GLN A 560 -31.77 -6.78 25.79
C GLN A 560 -32.06 -7.13 24.33
N LEU A 561 -33.12 -6.56 23.75
CA LEU A 561 -33.45 -6.72 22.34
C LEU A 561 -32.29 -6.25 21.45
N TRP A 562 -31.77 -5.05 21.70
CA TRP A 562 -30.73 -4.45 20.85
C TRP A 562 -29.36 -5.13 21.03
N LEU A 563 -28.92 -5.33 22.27
CA LEU A 563 -27.64 -5.98 22.58
C LEU A 563 -27.63 -7.48 22.20
N GLY A 564 -28.79 -8.14 22.26
CA GLY A 564 -28.96 -9.54 21.87
C GLY A 564 -29.04 -9.76 20.35
N LEU A 565 -29.42 -8.74 19.57
CA LEU A 565 -29.73 -8.89 18.14
C LEU A 565 -28.56 -9.52 17.37
N PHE A 566 -27.35 -8.99 17.48
CA PHE A 566 -26.16 -9.52 16.80
C PHE A 566 -25.75 -10.93 17.27
N PHE A 567 -26.01 -11.28 18.53
CA PHE A 567 -25.72 -12.63 19.04
C PHE A 567 -26.60 -13.68 18.34
N PHE A 568 -27.91 -13.40 18.22
CA PHE A 568 -28.82 -14.29 17.50
C PHE A 568 -28.59 -14.22 15.98
N GLN A 569 -28.23 -13.06 15.43
CA GLN A 569 -27.88 -12.92 14.02
C GLN A 569 -26.65 -13.77 13.66
N SER A 570 -25.64 -13.79 14.53
CA SER A 570 -24.42 -14.61 14.39
C SER A 570 -24.73 -16.11 14.48
N LEU A 571 -25.65 -16.52 15.35
CA LEU A 571 -26.15 -17.89 15.42
C LEU A 571 -26.85 -18.30 14.11
N VAL A 572 -27.81 -17.51 13.61
CA VAL A 572 -28.56 -17.84 12.40
C VAL A 572 -27.65 -17.81 11.16
N ASN A 573 -26.79 -16.80 11.02
CA ASN A 573 -25.83 -16.72 9.91
C ASN A 573 -24.81 -17.87 9.97
N GLY A 574 -24.35 -18.28 11.15
CA GLY A 574 -23.49 -19.47 11.31
C GLY A 574 -24.17 -20.75 10.83
N LEU A 575 -25.45 -20.95 11.17
CA LEU A 575 -26.24 -22.07 10.66
C LEU A 575 -26.51 -21.97 9.15
N ALA A 576 -26.72 -20.76 8.61
CA ALA A 576 -26.88 -20.54 7.18
C ALA A 576 -25.60 -20.81 6.38
N GLN A 577 -24.42 -20.50 6.92
CA GLN A 577 -23.13 -20.84 6.31
C GLN A 577 -22.87 -22.37 6.30
N LEU A 578 -23.32 -23.08 7.34
CA LEU A 578 -23.25 -24.54 7.40
C LEU A 578 -24.21 -25.24 6.42
N PHE A 579 -25.48 -24.84 6.42
CA PHE A 579 -26.57 -25.63 5.80
C PHE A 579 -27.38 -24.88 4.71
N GLY A 580 -27.37 -23.54 4.72
CA GLY A 580 -28.05 -22.71 3.73
C GLY A 580 -27.34 -22.73 2.36
N PRO A 581 -27.95 -22.17 1.30
CA PRO A 581 -27.36 -22.11 -0.03
C PRO A 581 -26.13 -21.18 -0.08
N VAL A 582 -25.22 -21.46 -1.02
CA VAL A 582 -24.01 -20.64 -1.29
C VAL A 582 -23.85 -20.22 -2.75
N GLY A 583 -24.54 -20.85 -3.71
CA GLY A 583 -24.36 -20.60 -5.15
C GLY A 583 -24.77 -19.20 -5.64
N GLN A 584 -25.33 -18.36 -4.78
CA GLN A 584 -25.52 -16.92 -5.00
C GLN A 584 -24.21 -16.11 -4.92
N LEU A 585 -23.15 -16.66 -4.31
CA LEU A 585 -21.80 -16.04 -4.29
C LEU A 585 -21.09 -16.06 -5.65
N GLU A 586 -21.55 -16.92 -6.57
CA GLU A 586 -21.02 -17.10 -7.94
C GLU A 586 -21.89 -16.42 -9.01
N ARG A 587 -22.83 -15.56 -8.59
CA ARG A 587 -23.85 -14.94 -9.46
C ARG A 587 -23.93 -13.43 -9.21
N ASN A 588 -24.52 -12.72 -10.18
CA ASN A 588 -24.81 -11.30 -10.04
C ASN A 588 -26.26 -11.12 -9.57
N THR A 589 -26.44 -10.27 -8.57
CA THR A 589 -27.72 -9.94 -7.93
C THR A 589 -27.85 -8.42 -7.83
N LYS A 590 -28.97 -7.91 -7.34
CA LYS A 590 -29.19 -6.46 -7.16
C LYS A 590 -28.06 -5.74 -6.42
N TYR A 591 -27.53 -6.35 -5.35
CA TYR A 591 -26.54 -5.74 -4.43
C TYR A 591 -25.13 -6.38 -4.50
N TYR A 592 -24.94 -7.44 -5.26
CA TYR A 592 -23.69 -8.21 -5.31
C TYR A 592 -23.30 -8.61 -6.73
N SER A 593 -22.01 -8.49 -7.06
CA SER A 593 -21.45 -8.91 -8.35
C SER A 593 -20.36 -9.95 -8.12
N GLY A 594 -20.76 -11.23 -8.16
CA GLY A 594 -19.85 -12.38 -8.05
C GLY A 594 -19.08 -12.68 -9.35
N LYS A 595 -19.55 -12.16 -10.48
CA LYS A 595 -18.91 -12.25 -11.79
C LYS A 595 -18.72 -10.84 -12.38
N ALA A 596 -17.67 -10.69 -13.19
CA ALA A 596 -17.42 -9.45 -13.92
C ALA A 596 -18.62 -9.09 -14.83
N PRO A 597 -18.88 -7.80 -15.07
CA PRO A 597 -19.87 -7.35 -16.03
C PRO A 597 -19.44 -7.69 -17.47
N ARG A 598 -20.39 -7.58 -18.41
CA ARG A 598 -20.06 -7.52 -19.83
C ARG A 598 -19.27 -6.24 -20.09
N ARG A 599 -18.10 -6.33 -20.75
CA ARG A 599 -17.27 -5.15 -21.03
C ARG A 599 -17.89 -4.32 -22.16
N LEU A 600 -17.99 -2.99 -21.97
CA LEU A 600 -18.43 -2.07 -23.03
C LEU A 600 -17.46 -2.08 -24.20
N GLN A 601 -17.98 -2.21 -25.43
CA GLN A 601 -17.21 -2.03 -26.65
C GLN A 601 -17.32 -0.59 -27.14
N ARG A 602 -16.17 0.07 -27.31
CA ARG A 602 -16.10 1.50 -27.70
C ARG A 602 -16.78 1.82 -29.03
N ASP A 603 -16.79 0.88 -29.98
CA ASP A 603 -17.37 1.12 -31.31
C ASP A 603 -18.90 1.02 -31.29
N THR A 604 -19.46 0.18 -30.41
CA THR A 604 -20.92 0.01 -30.22
C THR A 604 -21.52 1.07 -29.30
N PHE A 605 -20.82 1.39 -28.19
CA PHE A 605 -21.33 2.26 -27.13
C PHE A 605 -20.78 3.70 -27.18
N GLY A 606 -19.84 3.99 -28.08
CA GLY A 606 -19.19 5.30 -28.19
C GLY A 606 -18.04 5.48 -27.19
N PRO A 607 -17.59 6.74 -26.95
CA PRO A 607 -16.44 7.00 -26.11
C PRO A 607 -16.67 6.54 -24.67
N LEU A 608 -15.71 5.81 -24.11
CA LEU A 608 -15.77 5.34 -22.73
C LEU A 608 -15.64 6.53 -21.74
N PRO A 609 -16.45 6.58 -20.67
CA PRO A 609 -16.42 7.63 -19.63
C PRO A 609 -15.06 7.98 -19.02
N HIS A 610 -14.96 9.18 -18.44
CA HIS A 610 -13.75 9.62 -17.73
C HIS A 610 -13.73 9.13 -16.27
N VAL A 611 -12.59 8.60 -15.82
CA VAL A 611 -12.41 8.13 -14.44
C VAL A 611 -11.34 8.97 -13.71
N THR A 612 -11.73 9.65 -12.64
CA THR A 612 -10.80 10.35 -11.74
C THR A 612 -10.40 9.45 -10.58
N VAL A 613 -9.11 9.24 -10.39
CA VAL A 613 -8.57 8.52 -9.24
C VAL A 613 -8.32 9.52 -8.11
N GLN A 614 -9.25 9.59 -7.16
CA GLN A 614 -9.19 10.49 -6.01
C GLN A 614 -8.45 9.81 -4.85
N MET A 615 -7.32 10.40 -4.44
CA MET A 615 -6.47 9.89 -3.36
C MET A 615 -6.16 10.99 -2.34
N PRO A 616 -6.77 10.98 -1.14
CA PRO A 616 -6.40 11.88 -0.07
C PRO A 616 -5.07 11.46 0.56
N VAL A 617 -4.21 12.44 0.82
CA VAL A 617 -2.86 12.27 1.38
C VAL A 617 -2.69 13.25 2.56
N TYR A 618 -1.85 12.88 3.53
CA TYR A 618 -1.43 13.72 4.63
C TYR A 618 0.09 13.60 4.82
N LYS A 619 0.57 12.88 5.83
CA LYS A 619 1.99 12.82 6.23
C LYS A 619 2.75 11.56 5.79
N GLU A 620 2.18 10.79 4.87
CA GLU A 620 2.73 9.52 4.41
C GLU A 620 4.02 9.70 3.57
N GLY A 621 4.96 8.74 3.68
CA GLY A 621 6.25 8.80 3.01
C GLY A 621 6.12 8.71 1.49
N LEU A 622 6.73 9.66 0.77
CA LEU A 622 6.66 9.72 -0.71
C LEU A 622 7.11 8.41 -1.38
N ARG A 623 8.28 7.89 -1.00
CA ARG A 623 8.87 6.67 -1.59
C ARG A 623 8.30 5.35 -1.06
N ALA A 624 7.79 5.36 0.18
CA ALA A 624 7.31 4.15 0.87
C ALA A 624 5.83 3.86 0.60
N VAL A 625 5.02 4.92 0.50
CA VAL A 625 3.55 4.82 0.41
C VAL A 625 3.05 5.36 -0.93
N ILE A 626 3.32 6.64 -1.22
CA ILE A 626 2.69 7.36 -2.34
C ILE A 626 3.16 6.83 -3.70
N GLU A 627 4.47 6.73 -3.92
CA GLU A 627 5.06 6.30 -5.20
C GLU A 627 4.63 4.86 -5.60
N PRO A 628 4.70 3.85 -4.72
CA PRO A 628 4.19 2.50 -5.02
C PRO A 628 2.69 2.47 -5.39
N THR A 629 1.87 3.29 -4.74
CA THR A 629 0.44 3.43 -5.04
C THR A 629 0.21 4.08 -6.40
N VAL A 630 0.87 5.22 -6.67
CA VAL A 630 0.84 5.89 -7.99
C VAL A 630 1.31 4.96 -9.11
N ARG A 631 2.32 4.11 -8.87
CA ARG A 631 2.81 3.14 -9.86
C ARG A 631 1.75 2.09 -10.24
N SER A 632 1.03 1.54 -9.25
CA SER A 632 -0.10 0.62 -9.49
C SER A 632 -1.25 1.30 -10.23
N ILE A 633 -1.57 2.55 -9.87
CA ILE A 633 -2.60 3.35 -10.57
C ILE A 633 -2.21 3.64 -12.02
N LYS A 634 -0.96 4.03 -12.29
CA LYS A 634 -0.46 4.28 -13.65
C LYS A 634 -0.58 3.04 -14.55
N GLN A 635 -0.41 1.84 -14.00
CA GLN A 635 -0.62 0.58 -14.73
C GLN A 635 -2.10 0.37 -15.09
N ALA A 636 -3.01 0.57 -14.14
CA ALA A 636 -4.45 0.48 -14.39
C ALA A 636 -4.95 1.54 -15.40
N ILE A 637 -4.45 2.79 -15.31
CA ILE A 637 -4.76 3.86 -16.26
C ILE A 637 -4.21 3.53 -17.66
N SER A 638 -2.99 3.01 -17.76
CA SER A 638 -2.37 2.59 -19.03
C SER A 638 -3.26 1.58 -19.78
N THR A 639 -3.72 0.53 -19.10
CA THR A 639 -4.64 -0.46 -19.68
C THR A 639 -5.95 0.19 -20.15
N TYR A 640 -6.51 1.12 -19.38
CA TYR A 640 -7.78 1.77 -19.72
C TYR A 640 -7.66 2.76 -20.88
N GLU A 641 -6.59 3.56 -20.95
CA GLU A 641 -6.30 4.42 -22.11
C GLU A 641 -6.11 3.58 -23.39
N LEU A 642 -5.41 2.44 -23.31
CA LEU A 642 -5.24 1.51 -24.42
C LEU A 642 -6.57 0.85 -24.84
N GLN A 643 -7.50 0.62 -23.91
CA GLN A 643 -8.88 0.20 -24.22
C GLN A 643 -9.73 1.33 -24.82
N GLY A 644 -9.18 2.54 -24.97
CA GLY A 644 -9.87 3.72 -25.50
C GLY A 644 -10.68 4.49 -24.47
N GLY A 645 -10.46 4.24 -23.18
CA GLY A 645 -10.92 5.06 -22.06
C GLY A 645 -10.01 6.26 -21.78
N THR A 646 -10.31 6.98 -20.69
CA THR A 646 -9.57 8.17 -20.27
C THR A 646 -9.61 8.31 -18.75
N ALA A 647 -8.52 8.75 -18.10
CA ALA A 647 -8.48 8.92 -16.65
C ALA A 647 -7.47 10.00 -16.21
N ASN A 648 -7.64 10.52 -14.99
CA ASN A 648 -6.66 11.39 -14.32
C ASN A 648 -6.43 10.95 -12.86
N ILE A 649 -5.30 11.37 -12.28
CA ILE A 649 -5.03 11.20 -10.84
C ILE A 649 -5.21 12.54 -10.14
N PHE A 650 -6.05 12.57 -9.10
CA PHE A 650 -6.32 13.76 -8.30
C PHE A 650 -5.96 13.50 -6.83
N ILE A 651 -4.83 14.06 -6.38
CA ILE A 651 -4.39 13.97 -4.99
C ILE A 651 -4.97 15.14 -4.18
N ASN A 652 -5.50 14.84 -3.00
CA ASN A 652 -5.90 15.86 -2.03
C ASN A 652 -4.86 15.84 -0.91
N ASP A 653 -3.75 16.58 -1.06
CA ASP A 653 -2.62 16.53 -0.13
C ASP A 653 -2.80 17.55 1.02
N ASP A 654 -3.38 17.08 2.12
CA ASP A 654 -3.55 17.88 3.34
C ASP A 654 -2.22 18.12 4.09
N GLY A 655 -1.14 17.42 3.71
CA GLY A 655 0.17 17.46 4.34
C GLY A 655 1.21 18.31 3.63
N MET A 656 1.05 18.63 2.34
CA MET A 656 2.01 19.40 1.54
C MET A 656 2.50 20.69 2.22
N GLN A 657 1.59 21.47 2.82
CA GLN A 657 1.97 22.69 3.54
C GLN A 657 2.50 22.44 4.97
N LEU A 658 2.41 21.21 5.51
CA LEU A 658 2.73 20.84 6.89
C LEU A 658 4.04 20.05 7.08
N ILE A 659 4.57 19.44 6.02
CA ILE A 659 5.88 18.77 5.98
C ILE A 659 7.02 19.79 5.80
N SER A 660 8.27 19.34 5.73
CA SER A 660 9.40 20.26 5.46
C SER A 660 9.34 20.79 4.01
N GLU A 661 9.99 21.94 3.75
CA GLU A 661 10.03 22.52 2.40
C GLU A 661 10.75 21.62 1.38
N GLU A 662 11.71 20.81 1.83
CA GLU A 662 12.41 19.82 1.01
C GLU A 662 11.49 18.65 0.62
N GLU A 663 10.75 18.09 1.57
CA GLU A 663 9.75 17.04 1.31
C GLU A 663 8.59 17.55 0.46
N ALA A 664 8.12 18.78 0.70
CA ALA A 664 7.06 19.43 -0.07
C ALA A 664 7.50 19.64 -1.53
N ARG A 665 8.72 20.15 -1.76
CA ARG A 665 9.26 20.29 -3.11
C ARG A 665 9.43 18.92 -3.79
N ALA A 666 9.95 17.92 -3.09
CA ALA A 666 10.10 16.57 -3.63
C ALA A 666 8.74 15.93 -4.00
N ARG A 667 7.67 16.19 -3.24
CA ARG A 667 6.30 15.79 -3.63
C ARG A 667 5.79 16.55 -4.85
N GLN A 668 5.96 17.88 -4.90
CA GLN A 668 5.53 18.73 -6.02
C GLN A 668 6.22 18.32 -7.34
N GLU A 669 7.54 18.16 -7.31
CA GLU A 669 8.32 17.65 -8.45
C GLU A 669 7.83 16.27 -8.89
N TYR A 670 7.58 15.34 -7.95
CA TYR A 670 7.04 14.03 -8.28
C TYR A 670 5.62 14.09 -8.87
N TYR A 671 4.76 15.01 -8.42
CA TYR A 671 3.39 15.19 -8.94
C TYR A 671 3.40 15.79 -10.37
N ASP A 672 4.21 16.81 -10.63
CA ASP A 672 4.46 17.35 -11.98
C ASP A 672 4.99 16.28 -12.93
N GLU A 673 6.01 15.51 -12.51
CA GLU A 673 6.60 14.46 -13.32
C GLU A 673 5.63 13.34 -13.68
N ASN A 674 4.61 13.09 -12.84
CA ASN A 674 3.60 12.05 -13.06
C ASN A 674 2.26 12.61 -13.57
N GLN A 675 2.18 13.90 -13.90
CA GLN A 675 0.98 14.59 -14.40
C GLN A 675 -0.23 14.47 -13.45
N ILE A 676 0.04 14.49 -12.15
CA ILE A 676 -0.95 14.39 -11.08
C ILE A 676 -1.52 15.78 -10.78
N GLY A 677 -2.84 15.92 -10.86
CA GLY A 677 -3.53 17.09 -10.31
C GLY A 677 -3.52 17.03 -8.79
N TRP A 678 -3.23 18.13 -8.11
CA TRP A 678 -3.23 18.16 -6.65
C TRP A 678 -3.77 19.46 -6.06
N VAL A 679 -4.35 19.38 -4.86
CA VAL A 679 -4.74 20.53 -4.02
C VAL A 679 -4.21 20.32 -2.60
N ALA A 680 -3.64 21.37 -2.02
CA ALA A 680 -3.26 21.45 -0.61
C ALA A 680 -3.83 22.72 0.04
N ARG A 681 -4.44 22.55 1.23
CA ARG A 681 -5.11 23.61 2.00
C ARG A 681 -4.27 24.10 3.20
N PRO A 682 -4.51 25.32 3.71
CA PRO A 682 -3.72 25.91 4.79
C PRO A 682 -3.58 25.06 6.04
N LYS A 683 -2.52 25.33 6.81
CA LYS A 683 -2.33 24.81 8.17
C LYS A 683 -3.56 25.15 9.04
N HIS A 684 -3.91 24.28 9.98
CA HIS A 684 -4.97 24.56 10.94
C HIS A 684 -4.52 25.66 11.92
N ASN A 685 -4.98 26.89 11.69
CA ASN A 685 -4.62 28.08 12.46
C ASN A 685 -5.89 28.80 12.98
N PRO A 686 -6.45 28.38 14.13
CA PRO A 686 -7.64 28.98 14.72
C PRO A 686 -7.35 30.27 15.50
N LYS A 687 -6.07 30.65 15.67
CA LYS A 687 -5.60 31.82 16.42
C LYS A 687 -4.30 32.35 15.76
N PRO A 688 -4.39 33.06 14.63
CA PRO A 688 -3.23 33.55 13.90
C PRO A 688 -2.36 34.49 14.73
N ALA A 689 -1.05 34.48 14.47
CA ALA A 689 -0.15 35.57 14.84
C ALA A 689 -0.39 36.80 13.94
N ASP A 690 0.18 37.96 14.32
CA ASP A 690 0.07 39.19 13.53
C ASP A 690 0.63 38.99 12.11
N GLY A 691 -0.26 39.01 11.12
CA GLY A 691 0.05 38.78 9.69
C GLY A 691 -0.37 37.41 9.14
N GLU A 692 -0.77 36.45 9.98
CA GLU A 692 -1.29 35.16 9.51
C GLU A 692 -2.82 35.20 9.26
N LYS A 693 -3.31 34.37 8.33
CA LYS A 693 -4.75 34.17 8.12
C LYS A 693 -5.31 33.11 9.08
N MET A 694 -6.50 33.38 9.63
CA MET A 694 -7.25 32.40 10.42
C MET A 694 -7.82 31.31 9.49
N PHE A 695 -7.48 30.05 9.72
CA PHE A 695 -7.99 28.92 8.93
C PHE A 695 -8.33 27.71 9.80
N ILE A 696 -9.60 27.32 9.83
CA ILE A 696 -10.06 26.15 10.59
C ILE A 696 -10.22 24.96 9.63
N ARG A 697 -9.24 24.04 9.62
CA ARG A 697 -9.48 22.67 9.11
C ARG A 697 -10.59 22.03 9.95
N ARG A 698 -11.82 21.96 9.40
CA ARG A 698 -13.03 21.44 10.05
C ARG A 698 -12.98 19.91 10.27
N GLY A 699 -14.05 19.40 10.89
CA GLY A 699 -14.29 18.00 11.20
C GLY A 699 -13.41 17.39 12.29
N LYS A 700 -13.90 16.31 12.91
CA LYS A 700 -13.16 15.55 13.93
C LYS A 700 -12.07 14.68 13.28
N PHE A 701 -12.42 14.05 12.17
CA PHE A 701 -11.50 13.39 11.25
C PHE A 701 -11.32 14.26 10.00
N LYS A 702 -10.09 14.37 9.48
CA LYS A 702 -9.75 15.43 8.51
C LYS A 702 -9.94 15.06 7.03
N LYS A 703 -10.08 13.76 6.70
CA LYS A 703 -10.24 13.23 5.33
C LYS A 703 -11.43 13.88 4.60
N ALA A 704 -12.66 13.76 5.12
CA ALA A 704 -13.86 14.40 4.57
C ALA A 704 -13.68 15.90 4.23
N SER A 705 -13.22 16.71 5.20
CA SER A 705 -13.04 18.15 5.01
C SER A 705 -11.91 18.53 4.05
N ASN A 706 -10.95 17.63 3.81
CA ASN A 706 -9.89 17.80 2.82
C ASN A 706 -10.44 17.54 1.41
N MET A 707 -11.16 16.42 1.23
CA MET A 707 -11.80 16.06 -0.03
C MET A 707 -12.82 17.13 -0.45
N ASN A 708 -13.68 17.61 0.46
CA ASN A 708 -14.61 18.71 0.17
C ASN A 708 -13.88 20.00 -0.28
N TYR A 709 -12.76 20.38 0.36
CA TYR A 709 -12.01 21.59 -0.02
C TYR A 709 -11.41 21.46 -1.42
N ALA A 710 -10.83 20.30 -1.75
CA ALA A 710 -10.23 20.03 -3.04
C ALA A 710 -11.29 19.92 -4.16
N MET A 711 -12.39 19.21 -3.90
CA MET A 711 -13.52 19.10 -4.83
C MET A 711 -14.20 20.45 -5.06
N ARG A 712 -14.31 21.32 -4.03
CA ARG A 712 -14.77 22.70 -4.19
C ARG A 712 -13.87 23.48 -5.15
N LEU A 713 -12.55 23.37 -5.01
CA LEU A 713 -11.62 24.08 -5.90
C LEU A 713 -11.81 23.62 -7.36
N SER A 714 -12.02 22.32 -7.58
CA SER A 714 -12.36 21.78 -8.91
C SER A 714 -13.66 22.36 -9.47
N VAL A 715 -14.75 22.33 -8.70
CA VAL A 715 -16.04 22.92 -9.12
C VAL A 715 -15.91 24.41 -9.43
N GLN A 716 -15.16 25.17 -8.64
CA GLN A 716 -14.93 26.60 -8.90
C GLN A 716 -14.11 26.85 -10.19
N VAL A 717 -13.21 25.94 -10.58
CA VAL A 717 -12.54 26.02 -11.90
C VAL A 717 -13.52 25.74 -13.03
N GLU A 718 -14.42 24.75 -12.89
CA GLU A 718 -15.48 24.48 -13.87
C GLU A 718 -16.48 25.64 -13.99
N GLU A 719 -16.86 26.29 -12.88
CA GLU A 719 -17.70 27.49 -12.86
C GLU A 719 -17.08 28.63 -13.69
N ILE A 720 -15.77 28.87 -13.54
CA ILE A 720 -15.05 29.86 -14.35
C ILE A 720 -15.00 29.43 -15.82
N LEU A 721 -14.69 28.16 -16.10
CA LEU A 721 -14.62 27.60 -17.47
C LEU A 721 -15.97 27.56 -18.20
N ALA A 722 -17.09 27.55 -17.47
CA ALA A 722 -18.43 27.69 -18.03
C ALA A 722 -18.69 29.12 -18.55
N THR A 723 -17.95 30.13 -18.08
CA THR A 723 -18.04 31.52 -18.59
C THR A 723 -17.19 31.78 -19.83
N THR A 724 -16.25 30.89 -20.17
CA THR A 724 -15.35 31.06 -21.32
C THR A 724 -16.08 30.77 -22.65
N PRO A 725 -16.16 31.73 -23.58
CA PRO A 725 -16.87 31.55 -24.85
C PRO A 725 -16.04 30.69 -25.82
N ARG A 726 -16.49 29.45 -26.05
CA ARG A 726 -15.84 28.51 -26.99
C ARG A 726 -16.29 28.79 -28.43
N HIS A 727 -15.34 28.89 -29.36
CA HIS A 727 -15.60 29.20 -30.78
C HIS A 727 -15.63 27.95 -31.68
N ALA A 728 -16.12 28.08 -32.92
CA ALA A 728 -16.32 26.96 -33.83
C ALA A 728 -15.05 26.16 -34.21
N GLN A 729 -13.85 26.73 -33.99
CA GLN A 729 -12.55 26.07 -34.19
C GLN A 729 -11.82 25.78 -32.86
N TRP A 730 -12.55 25.62 -31.75
CA TRP A 730 -11.96 25.42 -30.42
C TRP A 730 -11.20 24.10 -30.33
N THR A 731 -9.91 24.19 -30.03
CA THR A 731 -8.97 23.08 -29.93
C THR A 731 -8.75 22.68 -28.47
N GLN A 732 -8.12 21.52 -28.25
CA GLN A 732 -7.67 21.13 -26.90
C GLN A 732 -6.58 22.06 -26.35
N HIS A 733 -5.87 22.80 -27.22
CA HIS A 733 -4.92 23.82 -26.79
C HIS A 733 -5.67 25.00 -26.14
N ASP A 734 -6.73 25.49 -26.78
CA ASP A 734 -7.56 26.59 -26.27
C ASP A 734 -8.25 26.22 -24.94
N GLU A 735 -8.74 24.98 -24.81
CA GLU A 735 -9.28 24.45 -23.54
C GLU A 735 -8.19 24.39 -22.45
N ASN A 736 -6.97 23.97 -22.79
CA ASN A 736 -5.85 23.86 -21.85
C ASN A 736 -5.33 25.25 -21.42
N GLU A 737 -5.33 26.26 -22.30
CA GLU A 737 -5.04 27.65 -21.92
C GLU A 737 -6.16 28.27 -21.08
N ALA A 738 -7.42 28.04 -21.44
CA ALA A 738 -8.57 28.46 -20.64
C ALA A 738 -8.54 27.87 -19.23
N TYR A 739 -8.18 26.58 -19.09
CA TYR A 739 -8.00 25.95 -17.78
C TYR A 739 -6.89 26.60 -16.97
N LYS A 740 -5.71 26.84 -17.57
CA LYS A 740 -4.59 27.51 -16.90
C LYS A 740 -4.98 28.90 -16.41
N SER A 741 -5.69 29.67 -17.24
CA SER A 741 -6.21 31.00 -16.89
C SER A 741 -7.24 30.95 -15.75
N ALA A 742 -8.18 30.00 -15.79
CA ALA A 742 -9.17 29.79 -14.73
C ALA A 742 -8.54 29.37 -13.39
N MET A 743 -7.57 28.45 -13.42
CA MET A 743 -6.82 28.00 -12.24
C MET A 743 -6.00 29.13 -11.64
N GLN A 744 -5.18 29.83 -12.44
CA GLN A 744 -4.34 30.93 -11.96
C GLN A 744 -5.20 32.02 -11.31
N ARG A 745 -6.29 32.42 -11.97
CA ARG A 745 -7.25 33.39 -11.44
C ARG A 745 -7.82 32.96 -10.08
N LEU A 746 -8.22 31.69 -9.93
CA LEU A 746 -8.79 31.19 -8.67
C LEU A 746 -7.76 31.14 -7.53
N LEU A 747 -6.48 30.92 -7.85
CA LEU A 747 -5.38 30.97 -6.87
C LEU A 747 -5.00 32.41 -6.49
N ASP A 748 -5.03 33.33 -7.46
CA ASP A 748 -4.83 34.77 -7.25
C ASP A 748 -5.96 35.38 -6.39
N GLU A 749 -7.22 35.06 -6.70
CA GLU A 749 -8.40 35.45 -5.90
C GLU A 749 -8.39 34.88 -4.47
N ARG A 750 -7.55 33.87 -4.20
CA ARG A 750 -7.30 33.27 -2.87
C ARG A 750 -6.03 33.78 -2.18
N GLU A 751 -5.27 34.69 -2.81
CA GLU A 751 -4.03 35.28 -2.29
C GLU A 751 -3.05 34.22 -1.72
N GLY A 752 -2.88 33.09 -2.42
CA GLY A 752 -1.96 32.02 -2.02
C GLY A 752 -2.40 31.15 -0.83
N GLU A 753 -3.66 31.23 -0.38
CA GLU A 753 -4.23 30.34 0.65
C GLU A 753 -4.15 28.86 0.23
N ALA A 754 -4.72 28.56 -0.95
CA ALA A 754 -4.67 27.24 -1.57
C ALA A 754 -3.39 27.10 -2.39
N TRP A 755 -2.77 25.93 -2.35
CA TRP A 755 -1.75 25.53 -3.34
C TRP A 755 -2.36 24.45 -4.23
N SER A 756 -2.20 24.57 -5.56
CA SER A 756 -2.69 23.58 -6.51
C SER A 756 -1.92 23.65 -7.83
N GLU A 757 -1.69 22.51 -8.47
CA GLU A 757 -1.17 22.41 -9.84
C GLU A 757 -1.77 21.17 -10.53
N GLY A 758 -1.63 21.08 -11.85
CA GLY A 758 -2.09 19.93 -12.66
C GLY A 758 -3.60 19.90 -12.92
N ASN A 759 -4.07 18.75 -13.40
CA ASN A 759 -5.48 18.54 -13.78
C ASN A 759 -6.33 18.06 -12.59
N ILE A 760 -7.04 18.99 -11.94
CA ILE A 760 -7.97 18.70 -10.83
C ILE A 760 -9.43 18.55 -11.30
N ARG A 761 -9.71 18.41 -12.60
CA ARG A 761 -11.08 18.18 -13.10
C ARG A 761 -11.61 16.83 -12.62
N MET A 762 -12.92 16.75 -12.35
CA MET A 762 -13.62 15.53 -11.92
C MET A 762 -14.34 14.89 -13.12
N GLY A 763 -14.11 13.61 -13.36
CA GLY A 763 -14.79 12.82 -14.39
C GLY A 763 -16.19 12.34 -14.01
N ASP A 764 -16.79 11.55 -14.90
CA ASP A 764 -18.11 10.91 -14.70
C ASP A 764 -18.10 9.96 -13.49
N TYR A 765 -16.96 9.29 -13.30
CA TYR A 765 -16.71 8.32 -12.23
C TYR A 765 -15.47 8.67 -11.42
N ILE A 766 -15.51 8.34 -10.13
CA ILE A 766 -14.43 8.59 -9.18
C ILE A 766 -14.00 7.24 -8.58
N LEU A 767 -12.77 6.81 -8.82
CA LEU A 767 -12.14 5.76 -8.02
C LEU A 767 -11.59 6.40 -6.75
N ILE A 768 -12.23 6.17 -5.60
CA ILE A 768 -11.68 6.57 -4.29
C ILE A 768 -10.82 5.45 -3.71
N ILE A 769 -9.62 5.81 -3.27
CA ILE A 769 -8.60 4.92 -2.70
C ILE A 769 -7.84 5.64 -1.57
N ASP A 770 -7.24 4.87 -0.66
CA ASP A 770 -6.33 5.40 0.34
C ASP A 770 -4.86 5.33 -0.14
N SER A 771 -3.97 6.11 0.49
CA SER A 771 -2.62 6.39 0.02
C SER A 771 -1.68 5.17 -0.12
N ASP A 772 -1.99 4.03 0.49
CA ASP A 772 -1.25 2.76 0.46
C ASP A 772 -1.89 1.64 -0.40
N THR A 773 -2.94 1.96 -1.15
CA THR A 773 -3.75 1.01 -1.94
C THR A 773 -2.98 0.37 -3.13
N ARG A 774 -3.32 -0.87 -3.52
CA ARG A 774 -3.05 -1.40 -4.88
C ARG A 774 -4.36 -1.72 -5.60
N VAL A 775 -4.34 -1.58 -6.91
CA VAL A 775 -5.49 -1.82 -7.79
C VAL A 775 -5.13 -2.84 -8.88
N PRO A 776 -6.08 -3.64 -9.40
CA PRO A 776 -5.81 -4.55 -10.52
C PRO A 776 -5.45 -3.79 -11.80
N ASN A 777 -4.53 -4.34 -12.60
CA ASN A 777 -4.08 -3.74 -13.86
C ASN A 777 -5.19 -3.51 -14.89
N ASP A 778 -6.31 -4.25 -14.81
CA ASP A 778 -7.44 -4.16 -15.73
C ASP A 778 -8.76 -4.10 -14.95
N CYS A 779 -9.01 -2.96 -14.31
CA CYS A 779 -10.17 -2.74 -13.44
C CYS A 779 -11.17 -1.69 -13.95
N PHE A 780 -10.71 -0.64 -14.63
CA PHE A 780 -11.56 0.51 -14.97
C PHE A 780 -12.66 0.18 -15.99
N LEU A 781 -12.37 -0.63 -17.02
CA LEU A 781 -13.38 -0.99 -18.02
C LEU A 781 -14.52 -1.79 -17.41
N GLU A 782 -14.24 -2.75 -16.52
CA GLU A 782 -15.29 -3.46 -15.78
C GLU A 782 -16.04 -2.53 -14.82
N ALA A 783 -15.33 -1.71 -14.05
CA ALA A 783 -15.96 -0.73 -13.14
C ALA A 783 -16.95 0.17 -13.88
N VAL A 784 -16.54 0.76 -15.00
CA VAL A 784 -17.39 1.66 -15.80
C VAL A 784 -18.50 0.89 -16.50
N SER A 785 -18.25 -0.32 -17.01
CA SER A 785 -19.29 -1.16 -17.64
C SER A 785 -20.40 -1.54 -16.66
N GLU A 786 -20.05 -1.94 -15.43
CA GLU A 786 -20.99 -2.23 -14.34
C GLU A 786 -21.86 -1.00 -13.97
N MET A 787 -21.29 0.21 -14.08
CA MET A 787 -21.97 1.46 -13.72
C MET A 787 -22.86 2.00 -14.85
N GLU A 788 -22.44 1.90 -16.13
CA GLU A 788 -23.30 2.24 -17.28
C GLU A 788 -24.47 1.25 -17.42
N GLN A 789 -24.21 -0.06 -17.28
CA GLN A 789 -25.23 -1.11 -17.34
C GLN A 789 -26.16 -1.13 -16.10
N SER A 790 -25.85 -0.35 -15.06
CA SER A 790 -26.73 -0.15 -13.91
C SER A 790 -26.72 1.32 -13.44
N PRO A 791 -27.43 2.23 -14.14
CA PRO A 791 -27.51 3.65 -13.79
C PRO A 791 -27.98 3.93 -12.35
N GLN A 792 -28.77 3.01 -11.78
CA GLN A 792 -29.24 3.03 -10.40
C GLN A 792 -28.14 2.80 -9.35
N VAL A 793 -26.95 2.35 -9.74
CA VAL A 793 -25.79 2.22 -8.84
C VAL A 793 -25.06 3.57 -8.76
N ALA A 794 -24.86 4.04 -7.53
CA ALA A 794 -24.05 5.22 -7.23
C ALA A 794 -22.68 4.88 -6.64
N ILE A 795 -22.56 3.71 -6.00
CA ILE A 795 -21.30 3.20 -5.44
C ILE A 795 -21.14 1.72 -5.79
N LEU A 796 -20.03 1.38 -6.43
CA LEU A 796 -19.52 0.02 -6.57
C LEU A 796 -18.32 -0.14 -5.62
N GLN A 797 -18.55 -0.73 -4.46
CA GLN A 797 -17.51 -1.06 -3.48
C GLN A 797 -16.86 -2.39 -3.86
N TYR A 798 -15.55 -2.47 -3.97
CA TYR A 798 -14.86 -3.75 -4.15
C TYR A 798 -14.57 -4.43 -2.81
N ALA A 799 -14.59 -5.77 -2.82
CA ALA A 799 -14.08 -6.57 -1.73
C ALA A 799 -12.54 -6.56 -1.74
N SER A 800 -11.94 -5.95 -0.71
CA SER A 800 -10.49 -5.75 -0.66
C SER A 800 -9.74 -6.99 -0.16
N GLY A 801 -8.60 -7.29 -0.80
CA GLY A 801 -7.54 -8.11 -0.23
C GLY A 801 -6.68 -7.32 0.76
N VAL A 802 -5.67 -7.98 1.32
CA VAL A 802 -4.77 -7.42 2.33
C VAL A 802 -3.34 -7.48 1.84
N MET A 803 -2.68 -6.33 1.78
CA MET A 803 -1.23 -6.26 1.64
C MET A 803 -0.57 -6.36 3.02
N ASN A 804 0.44 -7.21 3.14
CA ASN A 804 1.26 -7.31 4.35
C ASN A 804 2.63 -6.63 4.16
N VAL A 805 2.96 -5.71 5.06
CA VAL A 805 4.14 -4.82 5.00
C VAL A 805 5.30 -5.37 5.84
N THR A 806 5.03 -5.82 7.08
CA THR A 806 6.08 -6.33 7.99
C THR A 806 5.97 -7.83 8.26
N ASN A 807 4.80 -8.41 8.00
CA ASN A 807 4.48 -9.82 8.28
C ASN A 807 4.67 -10.19 9.76
N SER A 808 4.45 -9.25 10.69
CA SER A 808 4.47 -9.53 12.12
C SER A 808 3.32 -10.48 12.54
N PHE A 809 3.41 -11.10 13.72
CA PHE A 809 2.35 -12.02 14.17
C PHE A 809 1.00 -11.30 14.38
N PHE A 810 1.05 -10.04 14.84
CA PHE A 810 -0.13 -9.22 15.06
C PHE A 810 -0.76 -8.82 13.72
N GLU A 811 0.06 -8.32 12.80
CA GLU A 811 -0.34 -7.93 11.45
C GLU A 811 -0.99 -9.10 10.68
N ASN A 812 -0.39 -10.30 10.73
CA ASN A 812 -0.98 -11.53 10.18
C ASN A 812 -2.32 -11.91 10.86
N GLY A 813 -2.49 -11.60 12.14
CA GLY A 813 -3.75 -11.77 12.87
C GLY A 813 -4.83 -10.83 12.35
N ILE A 814 -4.49 -9.57 12.10
CA ILE A 814 -5.39 -8.59 11.47
C ILE A 814 -5.67 -8.95 10.00
N THR A 815 -4.69 -9.47 9.25
CA THR A 815 -4.93 -10.06 7.91
C THR A 815 -6.01 -11.14 7.95
N PHE A 816 -5.95 -12.07 8.91
CA PHE A 816 -7.01 -13.07 9.07
C PHE A 816 -8.35 -12.42 9.47
N PHE A 817 -8.35 -11.40 10.33
CA PHE A 817 -9.55 -10.69 10.76
C PHE A 817 -10.24 -9.98 9.58
N THR A 818 -9.51 -9.19 8.80
CA THR A 818 -10.01 -8.48 7.62
C THR A 818 -10.60 -9.47 6.60
N ASN A 819 -9.89 -10.57 6.32
CA ASN A 819 -10.40 -11.64 5.45
C ASN A 819 -11.65 -12.33 6.01
N LEU A 820 -11.74 -12.56 7.33
CA LEU A 820 -12.96 -13.05 8.00
C LEU A 820 -14.14 -12.08 7.80
N ILE A 821 -13.91 -10.77 7.96
CA ILE A 821 -14.95 -9.74 7.77
C ILE A 821 -15.42 -9.70 6.32
N TYR A 822 -14.51 -9.63 5.33
CA TYR A 822 -14.90 -9.63 3.92
C TYR A 822 -15.57 -10.95 3.47
N THR A 823 -15.19 -12.12 4.00
CA THR A 823 -15.94 -13.37 3.75
C THR A 823 -17.40 -13.26 4.24
N ASN A 824 -17.63 -12.68 5.43
CA ASN A 824 -19.00 -12.50 5.96
C ASN A 824 -19.80 -11.42 5.21
N ILE A 825 -19.16 -10.31 4.82
CA ILE A 825 -19.80 -9.26 4.01
C ILE A 825 -20.23 -9.84 2.65
N ARG A 826 -19.34 -10.55 1.94
CA ARG A 826 -19.69 -11.24 0.68
C ARG A 826 -20.88 -12.19 0.88
N PHE A 827 -20.88 -13.00 1.95
CA PHE A 827 -22.00 -13.90 2.25
C PHE A 827 -23.31 -13.15 2.46
N SER A 828 -23.36 -12.12 3.32
CA SER A 828 -24.61 -11.41 3.61
C SER A 828 -25.15 -10.64 2.40
N VAL A 829 -24.29 -9.92 1.67
CA VAL A 829 -24.70 -9.11 0.52
C VAL A 829 -25.14 -9.99 -0.66
N ALA A 830 -24.47 -11.12 -0.91
CA ALA A 830 -24.91 -12.10 -1.91
C ALA A 830 -26.26 -12.77 -1.54
N ASN A 831 -26.56 -12.90 -0.25
CA ASN A 831 -27.87 -13.36 0.25
C ASN A 831 -28.97 -12.27 0.21
N GLY A 832 -28.67 -11.06 -0.26
CA GLY A 832 -29.64 -9.97 -0.44
C GLY A 832 -29.62 -8.88 0.63
N ASP A 833 -28.57 -8.80 1.46
CA ASP A 833 -28.33 -7.57 2.22
C ASP A 833 -27.82 -6.42 1.33
N VAL A 834 -27.90 -5.18 1.83
CA VAL A 834 -27.34 -4.01 1.15
C VAL A 834 -25.83 -3.95 1.41
N ALA A 835 -25.04 -3.61 0.38
CA ALA A 835 -23.60 -3.52 0.50
C ALA A 835 -23.16 -2.35 1.43
N PRO A 836 -22.19 -2.56 2.33
CA PRO A 836 -21.53 -1.47 3.03
C PRO A 836 -20.63 -0.69 2.07
N PHE A 837 -20.32 0.56 2.45
CA PHE A 837 -19.30 1.39 1.81
C PHE A 837 -18.25 1.76 2.86
N VAL A 838 -16.97 1.69 2.50
CA VAL A 838 -15.83 1.71 3.43
C VAL A 838 -14.88 2.89 3.17
N GLY A 839 -15.18 3.77 2.20
CA GLY A 839 -14.41 5.00 1.96
C GLY A 839 -13.15 4.88 1.11
N HIS A 840 -12.93 3.70 0.51
CA HIS A 840 -11.77 3.33 -0.30
C HIS A 840 -12.12 2.11 -1.19
N ASN A 841 -11.29 1.78 -2.18
CA ASN A 841 -11.49 0.65 -3.10
C ASN A 841 -12.89 0.62 -3.72
N ALA A 842 -13.38 1.79 -4.15
CA ALA A 842 -14.75 1.95 -4.61
C ALA A 842 -14.85 2.95 -5.76
N ILE A 843 -15.80 2.70 -6.67
CA ILE A 843 -16.13 3.55 -7.80
C ILE A 843 -17.44 4.28 -7.49
N LEU A 844 -17.38 5.62 -7.48
CA LEU A 844 -18.49 6.51 -7.18
C LEU A 844 -18.97 7.19 -8.48
N ARG A 845 -20.28 7.34 -8.67
CA ARG A 845 -20.85 8.16 -9.76
C ARG A 845 -20.88 9.63 -9.35
N TRP A 846 -20.16 10.50 -10.05
CA TRP A 846 -20.04 11.91 -9.66
C TRP A 846 -21.39 12.63 -9.63
N SER A 847 -22.23 12.43 -10.64
CA SER A 847 -23.59 12.99 -10.70
C SER A 847 -24.54 12.50 -9.59
N ALA A 848 -24.30 11.33 -9.00
CA ALA A 848 -25.06 10.88 -7.83
C ALA A 848 -24.58 11.55 -6.54
N LEU A 849 -23.28 11.84 -6.42
CA LEU A 849 -22.72 12.61 -5.31
C LEU A 849 -23.21 14.07 -5.34
N GLN A 850 -23.25 14.70 -6.53
CA GLN A 850 -23.82 16.04 -6.70
C GLN A 850 -25.31 16.09 -6.29
N ASN A 851 -26.11 15.06 -6.63
CA ASN A 851 -27.52 14.98 -6.24
C ASN A 851 -27.75 14.91 -4.72
N ILE A 852 -26.77 14.41 -3.94
CA ILE A 852 -26.84 14.40 -2.46
C ILE A 852 -25.96 15.47 -1.79
N GLY A 853 -25.50 16.47 -2.55
CA GLY A 853 -24.82 17.65 -2.03
C GLY A 853 -25.69 18.40 -1.02
N TYR A 854 -25.05 19.01 -0.02
CA TYR A 854 -25.76 19.77 1.02
C TYR A 854 -25.06 21.10 1.30
N GLU A 855 -25.83 22.18 1.38
CA GLU A 855 -25.31 23.48 1.81
C GLU A 855 -24.97 23.43 3.31
N CYS A 856 -23.73 23.80 3.65
CA CYS A 856 -23.26 23.77 5.02
C CYS A 856 -23.53 25.11 5.72
N GLU A 857 -24.56 25.15 6.60
CA GLU A 857 -24.99 26.35 7.35
C GLU A 857 -23.84 27.14 8.00
N ASP A 858 -22.81 26.45 8.50
CA ASP A 858 -21.66 27.07 9.17
C ASP A 858 -20.65 27.75 8.22
N ASP A 859 -20.68 27.48 6.91
CA ASP A 859 -19.70 28.00 5.92
C ASP A 859 -20.33 28.66 4.69
N GLY A 860 -21.60 28.41 4.37
CA GLY A 860 -22.28 28.98 3.20
C GLY A 860 -21.81 28.44 1.84
N TRP A 861 -21.56 27.13 1.73
CA TRP A 861 -21.28 26.44 0.46
C TRP A 861 -21.66 24.95 0.49
N GLU A 862 -21.83 24.35 -0.70
CA GLU A 862 -22.22 22.96 -0.90
C GLU A 862 -21.09 21.97 -0.60
N LYS A 863 -21.38 20.92 0.17
CA LYS A 863 -20.46 19.83 0.51
C LYS A 863 -21.05 18.48 0.13
N TRP A 864 -20.17 17.53 -0.19
CA TRP A 864 -20.56 16.16 -0.55
C TRP A 864 -20.30 15.18 0.59
N TRP A 865 -19.16 15.30 1.27
CA TRP A 865 -18.79 14.50 2.44
C TRP A 865 -19.22 15.18 3.74
N SER A 866 -19.73 14.40 4.71
CA SER A 866 -20.04 14.92 6.04
C SER A 866 -18.76 15.26 6.80
N GLU A 867 -18.61 16.52 7.20
CA GLU A 867 -17.53 16.96 8.09
C GLU A 867 -17.94 16.94 9.57
N SER A 868 -19.23 16.87 9.87
CA SER A 868 -19.76 16.91 11.24
C SER A 868 -19.70 15.55 11.94
N THR A 869 -19.53 14.45 11.19
CA THR A 869 -19.47 13.07 11.70
C THR A 869 -18.10 12.43 11.54
N VAL A 870 -17.79 11.47 12.42
CA VAL A 870 -16.59 10.62 12.40
C VAL A 870 -16.72 9.44 11.41
N SER A 871 -17.93 9.19 10.90
CA SER A 871 -18.24 8.15 9.91
C SER A 871 -18.75 8.78 8.61
N GLU A 872 -17.87 9.49 7.89
CA GLU A 872 -18.24 10.25 6.69
C GLU A 872 -18.77 9.33 5.56
N ASP A 873 -18.20 8.14 5.43
CA ASP A 873 -18.51 7.17 4.39
C ASP A 873 -19.93 6.62 4.57
N PHE A 874 -20.24 6.26 5.82
CA PHE A 874 -21.54 5.71 6.19
C PHE A 874 -22.66 6.75 6.05
N ASP A 875 -22.40 8.02 6.37
CA ASP A 875 -23.35 9.11 6.12
C ASP A 875 -23.61 9.30 4.61
N MET A 876 -22.58 9.31 3.76
CA MET A 876 -22.75 9.44 2.31
C MET A 876 -23.54 8.26 1.72
N ALA A 877 -23.22 7.03 2.14
CA ALA A 877 -23.94 5.83 1.72
C ALA A 877 -25.41 5.86 2.17
N LEU A 878 -25.70 6.30 3.41
CA LEU A 878 -27.07 6.47 3.90
C LEU A 878 -27.85 7.53 3.11
N ARG A 879 -27.23 8.67 2.74
CA ARG A 879 -27.88 9.69 1.91
C ARG A 879 -28.25 9.15 0.53
N LEU A 880 -27.33 8.48 -0.16
CA LEU A 880 -27.58 7.84 -1.46
C LEU A 880 -28.71 6.79 -1.38
N GLN A 881 -28.69 5.93 -0.37
CA GLN A 881 -29.69 4.88 -0.16
C GLN A 881 -31.06 5.43 0.28
N ALA A 882 -31.12 6.60 0.90
CA ALA A 882 -32.37 7.26 1.27
C ALA A 882 -33.12 7.79 0.03
N GLU A 883 -32.41 8.41 -0.91
CA GLU A 883 -32.99 8.87 -2.18
C GLU A 883 -33.41 7.68 -3.07
N GLY A 884 -32.61 6.61 -3.05
CA GLY A 884 -32.94 5.30 -3.64
C GLY A 884 -31.85 4.70 -4.52
N TYR A 885 -30.66 5.28 -4.55
CA TYR A 885 -29.50 4.71 -5.23
C TYR A 885 -29.04 3.41 -4.56
N ILE A 886 -28.36 2.58 -5.35
CA ILE A 886 -27.78 1.31 -4.92
C ILE A 886 -26.30 1.49 -4.60
N VAL A 887 -25.88 0.95 -3.45
CA VAL A 887 -24.50 0.55 -3.17
C VAL A 887 -24.40 -0.94 -3.48
N ARG A 888 -23.40 -1.35 -4.27
CA ARG A 888 -23.21 -2.72 -4.76
C ARG A 888 -21.80 -3.22 -4.44
N LEU A 889 -21.68 -4.49 -4.07
CA LEU A 889 -20.39 -5.13 -3.75
C LEU A 889 -19.83 -5.89 -4.96
N GLY A 890 -18.72 -5.41 -5.53
CA GLY A 890 -17.93 -6.11 -6.54
C GLY A 890 -16.98 -7.13 -5.90
N ALA A 891 -17.20 -8.42 -6.16
CA ALA A 891 -16.39 -9.51 -5.61
C ALA A 891 -15.56 -10.26 -6.68
N TYR A 892 -15.74 -9.93 -7.95
CA TYR A 892 -15.17 -10.67 -9.08
C TYR A 892 -13.65 -10.51 -9.30
N LYS A 893 -13.01 -9.45 -8.76
CA LYS A 893 -11.55 -9.25 -8.84
C LYS A 893 -10.73 -9.99 -7.77
N ASN A 894 -11.32 -10.99 -7.08
CA ASN A 894 -10.62 -11.96 -6.23
C ASN A 894 -9.62 -11.40 -5.19
N GLY A 895 -9.86 -10.18 -4.69
CA GLY A 895 -9.00 -9.51 -3.71
C GLY A 895 -7.85 -8.66 -4.30
N GLY A 896 -7.73 -8.52 -5.62
CA GLY A 896 -6.68 -7.72 -6.27
C GLY A 896 -6.76 -6.19 -6.06
N TYR A 897 -7.78 -5.71 -5.35
CA TYR A 897 -7.77 -4.41 -4.68
C TYR A 897 -7.21 -4.59 -3.27
N GLU A 898 -5.97 -4.18 -3.00
CA GLU A 898 -5.29 -4.47 -1.73
C GLU A 898 -5.18 -3.23 -0.83
N GLU A 899 -5.40 -3.39 0.48
CA GLU A 899 -5.20 -2.36 1.52
C GLU A 899 -4.16 -2.84 2.55
N GLY A 900 -3.37 -1.93 3.14
CA GLY A 900 -2.52 -2.21 4.29
C GLY A 900 -3.30 -2.31 5.60
N VAL A 901 -3.04 -3.37 6.39
CA VAL A 901 -3.66 -3.58 7.72
C VAL A 901 -2.90 -2.88 8.86
N SER A 902 -3.57 -2.69 10.00
CA SER A 902 -3.01 -2.09 11.22
C SER A 902 -1.73 -2.80 11.67
N LEU A 903 -0.61 -2.07 11.67
CA LEU A 903 0.69 -2.61 12.04
C LEU A 903 0.86 -2.82 13.56
N THR A 904 0.17 -2.02 14.38
CA THR A 904 0.22 -2.13 15.85
C THR A 904 -1.16 -2.27 16.51
N VAL A 905 -1.15 -2.78 17.74
CA VAL A 905 -2.31 -2.80 18.64
C VAL A 905 -2.90 -1.41 18.86
N TYR A 906 -2.08 -0.36 18.86
CA TYR A 906 -2.54 1.00 19.13
C TYR A 906 -3.36 1.55 17.96
N ASP A 907 -2.92 1.29 16.73
CA ASP A 907 -3.65 1.68 15.51
C ASP A 907 -5.02 0.98 15.44
N GLU A 908 -5.05 -0.33 15.71
CA GLU A 908 -6.29 -1.10 15.69
C GLU A 908 -7.23 -0.68 16.84
N LEU A 909 -6.73 -0.44 18.06
CA LEU A 909 -7.58 0.12 19.13
C LEU A 909 -8.15 1.49 18.76
N ALA A 910 -7.34 2.39 18.18
CA ALA A 910 -7.79 3.70 17.74
C ALA A 910 -8.87 3.60 16.64
N ARG A 911 -8.74 2.61 15.72
CA ARG A 911 -9.77 2.26 14.73
C ARG A 911 -11.07 1.79 15.38
N TRP A 912 -11.02 0.91 16.39
CA TRP A 912 -12.21 0.48 17.15
C TRP A 912 -12.84 1.61 17.97
N GLU A 913 -12.05 2.52 18.54
CA GLU A 913 -12.54 3.75 19.18
C GLU A 913 -13.21 4.69 18.16
N LYS A 914 -12.62 4.90 16.97
CA LYS A 914 -13.22 5.68 15.87
C LYS A 914 -14.60 5.12 15.49
N TYR A 915 -14.70 3.81 15.28
CA TYR A 915 -15.95 3.14 14.90
C TYR A 915 -17.01 3.24 16.01
N ALA A 916 -16.65 2.96 17.26
CA ALA A 916 -17.59 3.06 18.39
C ALA A 916 -18.12 4.49 18.58
N TYR A 917 -17.26 5.50 18.47
CA TYR A 917 -17.66 6.91 18.54
C TYR A 917 -18.60 7.29 17.39
N GLY A 918 -18.21 6.99 16.15
CA GLY A 918 -18.99 7.30 14.95
C GLY A 918 -20.36 6.62 14.95
N CYS A 919 -20.44 5.33 15.29
CA CYS A 919 -21.70 4.61 15.42
C CYS A 919 -22.62 5.15 16.54
N ASN A 920 -22.08 5.80 17.57
CA ASN A 920 -22.89 6.52 18.57
C ASN A 920 -23.40 7.86 18.02
N GLU A 921 -22.49 8.67 17.46
CA GLU A 921 -22.76 9.97 16.85
C GLU A 921 -23.77 9.92 15.68
N LEU A 922 -23.80 8.81 14.94
CA LEU A 922 -24.81 8.56 13.89
C LEU A 922 -26.22 8.41 14.48
N ILE A 923 -26.38 7.71 15.61
CA ILE A 923 -27.70 7.41 16.22
C ILE A 923 -28.17 8.56 17.13
N PHE A 924 -27.32 8.99 18.06
CA PHE A 924 -27.70 9.87 19.16
C PHE A 924 -27.07 11.26 19.08
N HIS A 925 -27.75 12.26 19.63
CA HIS A 925 -27.10 13.50 20.06
C HIS A 925 -26.35 13.29 21.41
N PRO A 926 -25.41 14.17 21.79
CA PRO A 926 -24.88 14.23 23.15
C PRO A 926 -25.97 14.56 24.19
N PHE A 927 -25.81 14.13 25.44
CA PHE A 927 -26.85 14.26 26.48
C PHE A 927 -27.31 15.70 26.73
N LYS A 928 -26.42 16.69 26.57
CA LYS A 928 -26.74 18.13 26.71
C LYS A 928 -27.84 18.60 25.75
N ASP A 929 -27.92 17.98 24.56
CA ASP A 929 -28.80 18.38 23.47
C ASP A 929 -30.14 17.63 23.50
N TRP A 930 -30.25 16.53 24.27
CA TRP A 930 -31.45 15.68 24.34
C TRP A 930 -32.71 16.45 24.74
N ILE A 931 -32.58 17.44 25.62
CA ILE A 931 -33.69 18.29 26.11
C ILE A 931 -34.29 19.15 24.99
N PHE A 932 -33.47 19.58 24.03
CA PHE A 932 -33.86 20.56 22.99
C PHE A 932 -34.06 19.93 21.60
N ARG A 933 -33.30 18.87 21.28
CA ARG A 933 -33.31 18.20 19.96
C ARG A 933 -33.90 16.79 20.01
N GLY A 934 -34.16 16.24 21.21
CA GLY A 934 -34.47 14.83 21.42
C GLY A 934 -33.21 13.93 21.33
N PRO A 935 -33.30 12.65 21.74
CA PRO A 935 -32.13 11.78 21.82
C PRO A 935 -31.55 11.40 20.46
N PHE A 936 -32.37 11.21 19.42
CA PHE A 936 -31.93 10.70 18.11
C PHE A 936 -31.59 11.80 17.10
N THR A 937 -30.57 11.59 16.26
CA THR A 937 -30.17 12.54 15.20
C THR A 937 -31.21 12.70 14.08
N LYS A 938 -31.05 13.72 13.21
CA LYS A 938 -31.82 13.84 11.96
C LYS A 938 -31.53 12.66 11.02
N LEU A 939 -30.26 12.31 10.83
CA LEU A 939 -29.80 11.22 9.97
C LEU A 939 -30.41 9.87 10.37
N PHE A 940 -30.39 9.53 11.66
CA PHE A 940 -30.96 8.28 12.16
C PHE A 940 -32.47 8.19 11.92
N ARG A 941 -33.20 9.28 12.14
CA ARG A 941 -34.64 9.33 11.84
C ARG A 941 -34.88 9.10 10.34
N THR A 942 -34.16 9.81 9.47
CA THR A 942 -34.22 9.63 8.01
C THR A 942 -33.92 8.18 7.60
N PHE A 943 -32.85 7.58 8.13
CA PHE A 943 -32.47 6.18 7.90
C PHE A 943 -33.61 5.22 8.27
N ILE A 944 -34.18 5.33 9.47
CA ILE A 944 -35.30 4.47 9.90
C ILE A 944 -36.52 4.65 8.99
N THR A 945 -36.85 5.88 8.55
CA THR A 945 -37.98 6.16 7.64
C THR A 945 -37.69 5.95 6.15
N SER A 946 -36.45 5.66 5.76
CA SER A 946 -36.02 5.57 4.35
C SER A 946 -36.66 4.39 3.58
N LYS A 947 -36.49 4.38 2.25
CA LYS A 947 -36.89 3.26 1.37
C LYS A 947 -36.00 2.01 1.51
N MET A 948 -34.95 2.04 2.33
CA MET A 948 -34.03 0.91 2.53
C MET A 948 -34.75 -0.33 3.11
N PRO A 949 -34.40 -1.57 2.70
CA PRO A 949 -35.03 -2.79 3.20
C PRO A 949 -34.96 -2.95 4.72
N ILE A 950 -36.04 -3.46 5.32
CA ILE A 950 -36.16 -3.57 6.78
C ILE A 950 -35.16 -4.56 7.39
N HIS A 951 -34.80 -5.64 6.70
CA HIS A 951 -33.76 -6.56 7.17
C HIS A 951 -32.39 -5.90 7.22
N SER A 952 -32.01 -5.13 6.19
CA SER A 952 -30.76 -4.37 6.15
C SER A 952 -30.68 -3.29 7.23
N LYS A 953 -31.81 -2.64 7.55
CA LYS A 953 -31.87 -1.73 8.71
C LYS A 953 -31.60 -2.46 10.03
N LEU A 954 -32.07 -3.69 10.17
CA LEU A 954 -31.84 -4.51 11.36
C LEU A 954 -30.39 -5.05 11.41
N THR A 955 -29.80 -5.48 10.29
CA THR A 955 -28.35 -5.81 10.21
C THR A 955 -27.49 -4.64 10.68
N ILE A 956 -27.79 -3.42 10.22
CA ILE A 956 -27.08 -2.20 10.64
C ILE A 956 -27.27 -1.94 12.14
N LEU A 957 -28.48 -2.05 12.66
CA LEU A 957 -28.77 -1.88 14.09
C LEU A 957 -28.07 -2.95 14.95
N ALA A 958 -27.99 -4.20 14.47
CA ALA A 958 -27.28 -5.30 15.12
C ALA A 958 -25.77 -5.02 15.18
N TYR A 959 -25.18 -4.64 14.03
CA TYR A 959 -23.78 -4.25 13.93
C TYR A 959 -23.43 -3.10 14.88
N ILE A 960 -24.21 -2.01 14.90
CA ILE A 960 -23.98 -0.90 15.84
C ILE A 960 -24.16 -1.37 17.30
N GLY A 961 -25.13 -2.26 17.56
CA GLY A 961 -25.34 -2.89 18.87
C GLY A 961 -24.11 -3.64 19.40
N THR A 962 -23.20 -4.12 18.53
CA THR A 962 -21.96 -4.78 18.97
C THR A 962 -21.05 -3.86 19.78
N TYR A 963 -20.92 -2.58 19.39
CA TYR A 963 -20.10 -1.62 20.13
C TYR A 963 -20.68 -1.35 21.53
N TYR A 964 -22.00 -1.34 21.67
CA TYR A 964 -22.65 -1.23 22.99
C TYR A 964 -22.49 -2.51 23.82
N ALA A 965 -22.60 -3.70 23.21
CA ALA A 965 -22.38 -4.98 23.91
C ALA A 965 -20.94 -5.12 24.39
N ILE A 966 -19.96 -4.78 23.54
CA ILE A 966 -18.54 -4.74 23.88
C ILE A 966 -18.30 -3.66 24.96
N GLY A 967 -18.68 -2.40 24.72
CA GLY A 967 -18.41 -1.28 25.62
C GLY A 967 -19.08 -1.36 27.00
N SER A 968 -20.18 -2.12 27.14
CA SER A 968 -20.83 -2.38 28.43
C SER A 968 -20.37 -3.66 29.12
N SER A 969 -19.71 -4.59 28.41
CA SER A 969 -19.37 -5.92 28.93
C SER A 969 -18.62 -5.90 30.27
N TRP A 970 -17.58 -5.08 30.41
CA TRP A 970 -16.80 -5.00 31.66
C TRP A 970 -17.61 -4.45 32.84
N ILE A 971 -18.49 -3.47 32.59
CA ILE A 971 -19.38 -2.88 33.60
C ILE A 971 -20.41 -3.92 34.04
N LEU A 972 -21.05 -4.59 33.09
CA LEU A 972 -22.05 -5.63 33.36
C LEU A 972 -21.43 -6.84 34.07
N THR A 973 -20.21 -7.25 33.72
CA THR A 973 -19.48 -8.31 34.43
C THR A 973 -19.08 -7.88 35.84
N LEU A 974 -18.64 -6.63 36.05
CA LEU A 974 -18.36 -6.10 37.39
C LEU A 974 -19.62 -6.04 38.27
N MET A 975 -20.74 -5.59 37.71
CA MET A 975 -22.04 -5.63 38.40
C MET A 975 -22.43 -7.08 38.73
N ASN A 976 -22.29 -8.01 37.78
CA ASN A 976 -22.63 -9.41 37.98
C ASN A 976 -21.72 -10.09 39.02
N TYR A 977 -20.43 -9.75 39.07
CA TYR A 977 -19.49 -10.21 40.10
C TYR A 977 -19.98 -9.88 41.52
N VAL A 978 -20.45 -8.64 41.75
CA VAL A 978 -21.00 -8.23 43.05
C VAL A 978 -22.38 -8.83 43.29
N ILE A 979 -23.28 -8.77 42.29
CA ILE A 979 -24.68 -9.19 42.42
C ILE A 979 -24.80 -10.71 42.62
N ILE A 980 -24.16 -11.53 41.77
CA ILE A 980 -24.08 -12.98 41.96
C ILE A 980 -23.19 -13.33 43.16
N GLY A 981 -22.10 -12.59 43.37
CA GLY A 981 -21.17 -12.87 44.47
C GLY A 981 -21.79 -12.79 45.86
N LEU A 982 -22.64 -11.79 46.10
CA LEU A 982 -23.25 -11.53 47.41
C LEU A 982 -24.72 -11.98 47.54
N PHE A 983 -25.47 -12.08 46.44
CA PHE A 983 -26.92 -12.33 46.47
C PHE A 983 -27.36 -13.60 45.73
N ASN A 984 -26.46 -14.54 45.41
CA ASN A 984 -26.86 -15.80 44.79
C ASN A 984 -27.99 -16.50 45.57
N GLY A 985 -28.92 -17.14 44.86
CA GLY A 985 -30.12 -17.76 45.43
C GLY A 985 -31.21 -16.78 45.90
N HIS A 986 -30.92 -15.48 46.05
CA HIS A 986 -31.90 -14.45 46.42
C HIS A 986 -32.41 -13.65 45.21
N LEU A 987 -31.80 -13.84 44.05
CA LEU A 987 -32.14 -13.16 42.79
C LEU A 987 -33.33 -13.82 42.09
N ASP A 988 -34.05 -13.02 41.30
CA ASP A 988 -35.12 -13.51 40.42
C ASP A 988 -34.56 -14.50 39.38
N HIS A 989 -35.31 -15.55 39.04
CA HIS A 989 -34.88 -16.54 38.03
C HIS A 989 -34.74 -15.95 36.61
N TYR A 990 -35.27 -14.75 36.38
CA TYR A 990 -35.02 -13.96 35.18
C TYR A 990 -33.56 -13.45 35.07
N TYR A 991 -32.84 -13.34 36.19
CA TYR A 991 -31.47 -12.82 36.21
C TYR A 991 -30.46 -13.89 35.79
N LEU A 992 -29.61 -13.58 34.80
CA LEU A 992 -28.58 -14.49 34.29
C LEU A 992 -27.21 -14.17 34.90
N ASP A 993 -26.48 -15.21 35.30
CA ASP A 993 -25.07 -15.10 35.67
C ASP A 993 -24.17 -14.95 34.42
N SER A 994 -23.08 -14.18 34.57
CA SER A 994 -22.13 -13.92 33.48
C SER A 994 -21.39 -15.17 33.01
N PHE A 995 -21.39 -16.27 33.78
CA PHE A 995 -20.77 -17.52 33.34
C PHE A 995 -21.60 -18.25 32.27
N LYS A 996 -22.92 -18.32 32.42
CA LYS A 996 -23.83 -18.76 31.34
C LYS A 996 -23.65 -17.89 30.08
N VAL A 997 -23.57 -16.57 30.24
CA VAL A 997 -23.40 -15.63 29.12
C VAL A 997 -22.05 -15.85 28.43
N TYR A 998 -20.95 -15.94 29.18
CA TYR A 998 -19.61 -16.27 28.67
C TYR A 998 -19.59 -17.61 27.91
N PHE A 999 -20.18 -18.66 28.48
CA PHE A 999 -20.24 -19.98 27.84
C PHE A 999 -21.03 -19.93 26.52
N SER A 1000 -22.10 -19.15 26.47
CA SER A 1000 -22.91 -18.92 25.27
C SER A 1000 -22.13 -18.16 24.19
N ILE A 1001 -21.36 -17.14 24.58
CA ILE A 1001 -20.46 -16.38 23.70
C ILE A 1001 -19.38 -17.30 23.10
N VAL A 1002 -18.74 -18.15 23.91
CA VAL A 1002 -17.74 -19.12 23.44
C VAL A 1002 -18.35 -20.15 22.48
N ILE A 1003 -19.57 -20.63 22.73
CA ILE A 1003 -20.24 -21.55 21.80
C ILE A 1003 -20.57 -20.88 20.46
N ILE A 1004 -21.11 -19.66 20.45
CA ILE A 1004 -21.52 -19.01 19.20
C ILE A 1004 -20.33 -18.46 18.42
N PHE A 1005 -19.48 -17.63 19.03
CA PHE A 1005 -18.40 -16.96 18.31
C PHE A 1005 -17.17 -17.86 18.14
N THR A 1006 -16.78 -18.60 19.18
CA THR A 1006 -15.54 -19.40 19.14
C THR A 1006 -15.75 -20.79 18.53
N ALA A 1007 -16.83 -21.51 18.86
CA ALA A 1007 -17.07 -22.84 18.31
C ALA A 1007 -17.84 -22.78 16.97
N LEU A 1008 -19.10 -22.31 16.97
CA LEU A 1008 -19.93 -22.26 15.77
C LEU A 1008 -19.31 -21.37 14.69
N GLY A 1009 -18.88 -20.15 15.01
CA GLY A 1009 -18.29 -19.22 14.04
C GLY A 1009 -17.08 -19.79 13.30
N ASN A 1010 -16.12 -20.41 14.01
CA ASN A 1010 -14.92 -20.98 13.38
C ASN A 1010 -15.21 -22.24 12.56
N VAL A 1011 -16.21 -23.05 12.93
CA VAL A 1011 -16.65 -24.20 12.13
C VAL A 1011 -17.45 -23.75 10.90
N ALA A 1012 -18.35 -22.78 11.06
CA ALA A 1012 -19.16 -22.23 9.98
C ALA A 1012 -18.29 -21.56 8.90
N LEU A 1013 -17.30 -20.75 9.30
CA LEU A 1013 -16.34 -20.14 8.37
C LEU A 1013 -15.50 -21.19 7.62
N ALA A 1014 -15.06 -22.25 8.30
CA ALA A 1014 -14.27 -23.31 7.68
C ALA A 1014 -15.10 -24.12 6.67
N VAL A 1015 -16.36 -24.41 7.00
CA VAL A 1015 -17.31 -25.07 6.10
C VAL A 1015 -17.67 -24.15 4.93
N LEU A 1016 -17.91 -22.85 5.15
CA LEU A 1016 -18.17 -21.89 4.08
C LEU A 1016 -17.00 -21.84 3.09
N ARG A 1017 -15.77 -21.61 3.57
CA ARG A 1017 -14.55 -21.56 2.73
C ARG A 1017 -14.29 -22.87 1.98
N TYR A 1018 -14.72 -24.01 2.52
CA TYR A 1018 -14.70 -25.29 1.80
C TYR A 1018 -15.79 -25.40 0.74
N ARG A 1019 -17.02 -24.98 1.04
CA ARG A 1019 -18.17 -25.04 0.13
C ARG A 1019 -18.06 -24.09 -1.07
N ILE A 1020 -17.21 -23.07 -1.00
CA ILE A 1020 -16.95 -22.09 -2.07
C ILE A 1020 -15.56 -22.26 -2.72
N GLY A 1021 -14.85 -23.36 -2.43
CA GLY A 1021 -13.54 -23.67 -3.05
C GLY A 1021 -12.33 -22.91 -2.51
N GLU A 1022 -12.49 -21.85 -1.71
CA GLU A 1022 -11.39 -21.03 -1.15
C GLU A 1022 -10.38 -21.84 -0.29
N SER A 1023 -10.80 -22.91 0.40
CA SER A 1023 -9.84 -23.78 1.11
C SER A 1023 -10.36 -25.16 1.50
N GLY A 1024 -9.45 -26.14 1.56
CA GLY A 1024 -9.74 -27.47 2.11
C GLY A 1024 -10.15 -27.41 3.59
N LEU A 1025 -11.24 -28.08 3.95
CA LEU A 1025 -11.90 -27.98 5.26
C LEU A 1025 -10.96 -28.11 6.47
N ILE A 1026 -10.05 -29.10 6.45
CA ILE A 1026 -9.10 -29.35 7.54
C ILE A 1026 -8.11 -28.18 7.68
N ARG A 1027 -7.58 -27.66 6.55
CA ARG A 1027 -6.70 -26.49 6.53
C ARG A 1027 -7.44 -25.26 7.07
N ALA A 1028 -8.69 -25.05 6.67
CA ALA A 1028 -9.51 -23.94 7.16
C ALA A 1028 -9.76 -24.04 8.68
N LEU A 1029 -10.13 -25.22 9.20
CA LEU A 1029 -10.32 -25.45 10.64
C LEU A 1029 -9.05 -25.16 11.45
N PHE A 1030 -7.89 -25.68 11.05
CA PHE A 1030 -6.62 -25.38 11.73
C PHE A 1030 -6.22 -23.90 11.62
N THR A 1031 -6.44 -23.26 10.47
CA THR A 1031 -6.16 -21.82 10.30
C THR A 1031 -7.05 -20.98 11.21
N ASN A 1032 -8.32 -21.32 11.34
CA ASN A 1032 -9.27 -20.63 12.22
C ASN A 1032 -8.89 -20.82 13.70
N LEU A 1033 -8.61 -22.06 14.12
CA LEU A 1033 -8.19 -22.37 15.50
C LEU A 1033 -6.88 -21.69 15.91
N LYS A 1034 -5.92 -21.52 14.98
CA LYS A 1034 -4.65 -20.82 15.23
C LYS A 1034 -4.85 -19.41 15.82
N TRP A 1035 -5.87 -18.69 15.37
CA TRP A 1035 -6.06 -17.28 15.72
C TRP A 1035 -7.01 -17.04 16.91
N VAL A 1036 -7.71 -18.07 17.39
CA VAL A 1036 -8.60 -17.98 18.58
C VAL A 1036 -7.92 -17.33 19.80
N PRO A 1037 -6.66 -17.65 20.17
CA PRO A 1037 -6.00 -17.01 21.33
C PRO A 1037 -5.82 -15.49 21.16
N LEU A 1038 -5.45 -15.04 19.95
CA LEU A 1038 -5.24 -13.62 19.64
C LEU A 1038 -6.55 -12.84 19.79
N PHE A 1039 -7.64 -13.32 19.19
CA PHE A 1039 -8.94 -12.66 19.29
C PHE A 1039 -9.56 -12.74 20.69
N THR A 1040 -9.28 -13.80 21.45
CA THR A 1040 -9.74 -13.91 22.85
C THR A 1040 -9.11 -12.82 23.72
N ILE A 1041 -7.82 -12.53 23.53
CA ILE A 1041 -7.14 -11.42 24.23
C ILE A 1041 -7.63 -10.07 23.69
N PHE A 1042 -7.70 -9.90 22.37
CA PHE A 1042 -8.05 -8.63 21.73
C PHE A 1042 -9.50 -8.20 22.03
N LEU A 1043 -10.49 -9.01 21.63
CA LEU A 1043 -11.91 -8.70 21.82
C LEU A 1043 -12.30 -8.72 23.30
N GLY A 1044 -11.58 -9.48 24.12
CA GLY A 1044 -11.75 -9.47 25.57
C GLY A 1044 -11.16 -8.24 26.27
N GLY A 1045 -10.20 -7.54 25.67
CA GLY A 1045 -9.49 -6.39 26.26
C GLY A 1045 -9.84 -5.01 25.66
N VAL A 1046 -10.57 -4.98 24.54
CA VAL A 1046 -10.98 -3.73 23.86
C VAL A 1046 -12.17 -3.03 24.54
N SER A 1047 -12.84 -3.66 25.51
CA SER A 1047 -14.12 -3.15 26.02
C SER A 1047 -14.01 -1.83 26.77
N MET A 1048 -12.96 -1.60 27.56
CA MET A 1048 -12.73 -0.29 28.22
C MET A 1048 -12.54 0.84 27.20
N HIS A 1049 -11.85 0.59 26.09
CA HIS A 1049 -11.58 1.57 25.02
C HIS A 1049 -12.86 1.95 24.28
N VAL A 1050 -13.66 0.96 23.88
CA VAL A 1050 -14.98 1.18 23.29
C VAL A 1050 -15.93 1.90 24.28
N SER A 1051 -15.87 1.56 25.56
CA SER A 1051 -16.61 2.26 26.63
C SER A 1051 -16.24 3.75 26.70
N GLN A 1052 -14.94 4.06 26.68
CA GLN A 1052 -14.42 5.44 26.66
C GLN A 1052 -14.94 6.21 25.45
N ALA A 1053 -14.85 5.64 24.24
CA ALA A 1053 -15.30 6.28 23.01
C ALA A 1053 -16.82 6.61 23.03
N LEU A 1054 -17.65 5.66 23.47
CA LEU A 1054 -19.10 5.87 23.63
C LEU A 1054 -19.41 6.99 24.63
N VAL A 1055 -18.76 6.97 25.80
CA VAL A 1055 -18.96 7.97 26.87
C VAL A 1055 -18.48 9.37 26.43
N CYS A 1056 -17.33 9.47 25.77
CA CYS A 1056 -16.80 10.75 25.30
C CYS A 1056 -17.76 11.45 24.33
N HIS A 1057 -18.37 10.73 23.38
CA HIS A 1057 -19.42 11.29 22.54
C HIS A 1057 -20.61 11.83 23.36
N PHE A 1058 -21.19 11.01 24.24
CA PHE A 1058 -22.37 11.40 25.03
C PHE A 1058 -22.14 12.65 25.89
N PHE A 1059 -20.94 12.84 26.44
CA PHE A 1059 -20.57 14.00 27.26
C PHE A 1059 -19.97 15.17 26.47
N SER A 1060 -19.93 15.11 25.12
CA SER A 1060 -19.26 16.11 24.28
C SER A 1060 -17.78 16.35 24.62
N ILE A 1061 -17.08 15.28 24.98
CA ILE A 1061 -15.62 15.28 25.12
C ILE A 1061 -15.04 15.05 23.73
N ASP A 1062 -14.30 16.03 23.21
CA ASP A 1062 -13.65 15.92 21.90
C ASP A 1062 -12.52 14.90 21.94
N MET A 1063 -12.68 13.83 21.16
CA MET A 1063 -11.61 12.89 20.82
C MET A 1063 -11.03 13.28 19.46
N GLN A 1064 -9.72 13.10 19.31
CA GLN A 1064 -9.01 13.26 18.05
C GLN A 1064 -8.17 12.01 17.81
N TRP A 1065 -8.23 11.49 16.58
CA TRP A 1065 -7.46 10.33 16.14
C TRP A 1065 -6.40 10.81 15.15
N GLY A 1066 -5.20 10.22 15.22
CA GLY A 1066 -4.17 10.40 14.19
C GLY A 1066 -4.56 9.69 12.88
N ALA A 1067 -3.73 9.89 11.85
CA ALA A 1067 -3.70 8.93 10.75
C ALA A 1067 -3.07 7.61 11.26
N THR A 1068 -3.54 6.48 10.73
CA THR A 1068 -2.96 5.15 10.99
C THR A 1068 -1.47 5.13 10.63
N SER A 1069 -0.64 4.52 11.45
CA SER A 1069 0.79 4.36 11.19
C SER A 1069 1.00 3.41 10.00
N LYS A 1070 1.32 3.96 8.82
CA LYS A 1070 1.59 3.19 7.58
C LYS A 1070 3.01 2.62 7.52
N GLU A 1071 3.90 3.07 8.41
CA GLU A 1071 5.27 2.60 8.58
C GLU A 1071 5.47 2.20 10.06
N LEU A 1072 6.36 1.24 10.33
CA LEU A 1072 6.62 0.72 11.67
C LEU A 1072 7.97 1.24 12.18
N GLU A 1073 7.95 2.00 13.26
CA GLU A 1073 9.16 2.51 13.92
C GLU A 1073 9.86 1.39 14.72
N ASP A 1074 11.14 1.15 14.43
CA ASP A 1074 12.02 0.24 15.18
C ASP A 1074 12.49 0.90 16.50
N ILE A 1075 11.67 0.80 17.55
CA ILE A 1075 11.98 1.30 18.91
C ILE A 1075 12.54 0.20 19.81
N SER A 1076 13.32 0.57 20.85
CA SER A 1076 13.84 -0.42 21.80
C SER A 1076 12.76 -1.00 22.72
N PHE A 1077 12.99 -2.21 23.24
CA PHE A 1077 12.08 -2.87 24.20
C PHE A 1077 11.73 -1.99 25.42
N TRP A 1078 12.69 -1.21 25.93
CA TRP A 1078 12.45 -0.35 27.09
C TRP A 1078 11.59 0.88 26.77
N GLU A 1079 11.73 1.45 25.57
CA GLU A 1079 10.87 2.54 25.08
C GLU A 1079 9.46 2.03 24.82
N ALA A 1080 9.32 0.85 24.21
CA ALA A 1080 8.05 0.16 24.00
C ALA A 1080 7.30 -0.11 25.32
N ILE A 1081 7.99 -0.59 26.36
CA ILE A 1081 7.39 -0.73 27.72
C ILE A 1081 7.00 0.64 28.28
N GLY A 1082 7.87 1.64 28.15
CA GLY A 1082 7.60 3.01 28.62
C GLY A 1082 6.31 3.57 28.03
N ASP A 1083 6.07 3.34 26.74
CA ASP A 1083 4.88 3.81 26.03
C ASP A 1083 3.63 2.97 26.29
N VAL A 1084 3.76 1.65 26.45
CA VAL A 1084 2.68 0.79 26.98
C VAL A 1084 2.20 1.32 28.32
N VAL A 1085 3.11 1.59 29.27
CA VAL A 1085 2.75 2.07 30.61
C VAL A 1085 2.12 3.48 30.55
N LYS A 1086 2.62 4.40 29.72
CA LYS A 1086 2.03 5.74 29.54
C LYS A 1086 0.60 5.67 28.98
N LYS A 1087 0.38 4.88 27.92
CA LYS A 1087 -0.89 4.77 27.19
C LYS A 1087 -1.94 4.00 28.01
N PHE A 1088 -1.57 2.87 28.64
CA PHE A 1088 -2.49 1.95 29.32
C PHE A 1088 -2.55 2.11 30.85
N LYS A 1089 -2.00 3.20 31.40
CA LYS A 1089 -1.97 3.47 32.86
C LYS A 1089 -3.32 3.25 33.56
N TYR A 1090 -4.43 3.69 32.97
CA TYR A 1090 -5.77 3.52 33.56
C TYR A 1090 -6.25 2.07 33.52
N THR A 1091 -5.98 1.35 32.42
CA THR A 1091 -6.24 -0.08 32.27
C THR A 1091 -5.45 -0.91 33.29
N PHE A 1092 -4.16 -0.61 33.48
CA PHE A 1092 -3.33 -1.27 34.50
C PHE A 1092 -3.79 -0.95 35.93
N ILE A 1093 -4.14 0.31 36.23
CA ILE A 1093 -4.71 0.69 37.53
C ILE A 1093 -6.00 -0.11 37.78
N PHE A 1094 -6.91 -0.19 36.81
CA PHE A 1094 -8.13 -1.01 36.91
C PHE A 1094 -7.82 -2.48 37.18
N CYS A 1095 -6.95 -3.12 36.38
CA CYS A 1095 -6.60 -4.53 36.54
C CYS A 1095 -5.97 -4.83 37.91
N ILE A 1096 -5.05 -3.96 38.39
CA ILE A 1096 -4.40 -4.12 39.70
C ILE A 1096 -5.43 -3.93 40.83
N THR A 1097 -6.25 -2.87 40.78
CA THR A 1097 -7.28 -2.60 41.80
C THR A 1097 -8.33 -3.71 41.84
N MET A 1098 -8.78 -4.22 40.68
CA MET A 1098 -9.73 -5.33 40.63
C MET A 1098 -9.11 -6.64 41.09
N THR A 1099 -7.85 -6.94 40.78
CA THR A 1099 -7.15 -8.13 41.29
C THR A 1099 -7.05 -8.08 42.82
N ALA A 1100 -6.61 -6.95 43.38
CA ALA A 1100 -6.54 -6.74 44.82
C ALA A 1100 -7.93 -6.82 45.48
N GLY A 1101 -8.96 -6.24 44.84
CA GLY A 1101 -10.36 -6.32 45.28
C GLY A 1101 -10.88 -7.75 45.32
N MET A 1102 -10.66 -8.54 44.25
CA MET A 1102 -11.09 -9.94 44.18
C MET A 1102 -10.38 -10.82 45.24
N ILE A 1103 -9.08 -10.59 45.50
CA ILE A 1103 -8.33 -11.28 46.56
C ILE A 1103 -8.87 -10.89 47.95
N CYS A 1104 -9.16 -9.60 48.18
CA CYS A 1104 -9.75 -9.10 49.42
C CYS A 1104 -11.12 -9.72 49.68
N MET A 1105 -12.00 -9.70 48.67
CA MET A 1105 -13.34 -10.31 48.71
C MET A 1105 -13.30 -11.85 48.80
N ALA A 1106 -12.20 -12.52 48.44
CA ALA A 1106 -12.08 -13.97 48.60
C ALA A 1106 -11.58 -14.39 49.99
N PHE A 1107 -10.70 -13.60 50.63
CA PHE A 1107 -9.92 -14.07 51.80
C PHE A 1107 -9.87 -13.14 53.02
N VAL A 1108 -10.23 -11.86 52.88
CA VAL A 1108 -10.00 -10.83 53.94
C VAL A 1108 -11.31 -10.36 54.58
N VAL A 1109 -12.40 -10.29 53.81
CA VAL A 1109 -13.72 -9.90 54.32
C VAL A 1109 -14.37 -11.00 55.18
N PRO A 1110 -15.34 -10.67 56.08
CA PRO A 1110 -16.10 -11.67 56.84
C PRO A 1110 -16.80 -12.68 55.93
N GLU A 1111 -17.03 -13.90 56.42
CA GLU A 1111 -17.48 -15.04 55.62
C GLU A 1111 -18.76 -14.77 54.80
N ASP A 1112 -19.74 -14.08 55.38
CA ASP A 1112 -20.99 -13.66 54.70
C ASP A 1112 -20.77 -12.76 53.46
N TRP A 1113 -19.61 -12.11 53.35
CA TRP A 1113 -19.23 -11.22 52.25
C TRP A 1113 -18.24 -11.88 51.26
N GLN A 1114 -17.87 -13.16 51.46
CA GLN A 1114 -16.79 -13.77 50.67
C GLN A 1114 -17.23 -14.26 49.29
N ILE A 1115 -16.75 -13.60 48.23
CA ILE A 1115 -17.04 -13.94 46.84
C ILE A 1115 -16.05 -14.99 46.33
N ARG A 1116 -16.36 -16.27 46.60
CA ARG A 1116 -15.57 -17.45 46.15
C ARG A 1116 -16.22 -18.23 45.00
N LEU A 1117 -17.45 -17.89 44.61
CA LEU A 1117 -18.22 -18.64 43.63
C LEU A 1117 -17.66 -18.50 42.20
N ILE A 1118 -17.34 -19.63 41.56
CA ILE A 1118 -16.71 -19.65 40.22
C ILE A 1118 -17.51 -18.89 39.15
N THR A 1119 -18.84 -18.91 39.21
CA THR A 1119 -19.70 -18.22 38.21
C THR A 1119 -19.63 -16.69 38.29
N ALA A 1120 -19.23 -16.13 39.44
CA ALA A 1120 -18.91 -14.72 39.61
C ALA A 1120 -17.42 -14.44 39.34
N VAL A 1121 -16.53 -15.24 39.95
CA VAL A 1121 -15.08 -15.02 39.92
C VAL A 1121 -14.49 -15.21 38.52
N PHE A 1122 -14.89 -16.24 37.78
CA PHE A 1122 -14.27 -16.58 36.49
C PHE A 1122 -14.50 -15.52 35.40
N PRO A 1123 -15.73 -15.01 35.14
CA PRO A 1123 -15.93 -13.95 34.14
C PRO A 1123 -15.16 -12.66 34.47
N MET A 1124 -15.14 -12.26 35.74
CA MET A 1124 -14.38 -11.07 36.18
C MET A 1124 -12.87 -11.27 36.04
N GLY A 1125 -12.37 -12.45 36.39
CA GLY A 1125 -10.96 -12.84 36.21
C GLY A 1125 -10.53 -12.86 34.75
N MET A 1126 -11.41 -13.33 33.84
CA MET A 1126 -11.19 -13.24 32.39
C MET A 1126 -11.08 -11.78 31.93
N VAL A 1127 -12.02 -10.91 32.32
CA VAL A 1127 -11.98 -9.46 31.98
C VAL A 1127 -10.69 -8.80 32.47
N VAL A 1128 -10.27 -9.04 33.71
CA VAL A 1128 -9.01 -8.49 34.24
C VAL A 1128 -7.79 -9.02 33.46
N SER A 1129 -7.80 -10.31 33.12
CA SER A 1129 -6.69 -10.95 32.39
C SER A 1129 -6.55 -10.44 30.96
N THR A 1130 -7.64 -10.33 30.20
CA THR A 1130 -7.61 -9.88 28.80
C THR A 1130 -7.18 -8.41 28.69
N HIS A 1131 -7.68 -7.53 29.55
CA HIS A 1131 -7.27 -6.11 29.58
C HIS A 1131 -5.80 -5.93 30.01
N PHE A 1132 -5.27 -6.80 30.86
CA PHE A 1132 -3.85 -6.78 31.24
C PHE A 1132 -2.94 -7.32 30.14
N LEU A 1133 -3.34 -8.41 29.47
CA LEU A 1133 -2.53 -9.08 28.44
C LEU A 1133 -2.54 -8.34 27.09
N LEU A 1134 -3.63 -7.65 26.73
CA LEU A 1134 -3.78 -6.98 25.43
C LEU A 1134 -2.59 -6.06 25.07
N PRO A 1135 -2.19 -5.06 25.89
CA PRO A 1135 -1.10 -4.15 25.52
C PRO A 1135 0.30 -4.76 25.64
N ILE A 1136 0.43 -5.98 26.18
CA ILE A 1136 1.71 -6.65 26.39
C ILE A 1136 1.92 -7.75 25.34
N VAL A 1137 1.02 -8.74 25.31
CA VAL A 1137 1.16 -9.97 24.50
C VAL A 1137 0.86 -9.74 23.03
N LEU A 1138 0.02 -8.76 22.69
CA LEU A 1138 -0.32 -8.45 21.30
C LEU A 1138 0.60 -7.39 20.67
N ASN A 1139 1.46 -6.73 21.45
CA ASN A 1139 2.39 -5.73 20.91
C ASN A 1139 3.57 -6.43 20.19
N PRO A 1140 3.74 -6.24 18.86
CA PRO A 1140 4.82 -6.89 18.11
C PRO A 1140 6.22 -6.48 18.59
N GLN A 1141 6.43 -5.21 18.96
CA GLN A 1141 7.73 -4.65 19.37
C GLN A 1141 8.21 -5.19 20.74
N LEU A 1142 7.30 -5.69 21.59
CA LEU A 1142 7.67 -6.35 22.85
C LEU A 1142 7.99 -7.83 22.64
N MET A 1143 7.25 -8.50 21.75
CA MET A 1143 7.35 -9.95 21.53
C MET A 1143 8.54 -10.36 20.65
N THR A 1144 9.19 -9.40 19.97
CA THR A 1144 10.49 -9.62 19.28
C THR A 1144 11.67 -9.73 20.25
N PHE A 1145 11.55 -9.22 21.49
CA PHE A 1145 12.63 -9.14 22.48
C PHE A 1145 13.92 -8.51 21.91
N THR A 1146 13.77 -7.41 21.17
CA THR A 1146 14.84 -6.60 20.60
C THR A 1146 15.28 -5.51 21.58
N TRP A 1147 16.50 -5.64 22.12
CA TRP A 1147 17.05 -4.85 23.23
C TRP A 1147 18.00 -3.74 22.77
#